data_AF-A0A1H2Y4Y4-F1
#
_entry.id   AF-A0A1H2Y4Y4-F1
#
_cell.length_a   1.000
_cell.length_b   1.000
_cell.length_c   1.000
_cell.angle_alpha   90.00
_cell.angle_beta   90.00
_cell.angle_gamma   90.00
#
_symmetry.space_group_name_H-M   'P 1'
#
loop_
_entity.id
_entity.type
_entity.pdbx_description
1 polymer ?
#
loop_
_entity_poly.entity_id
_entity_poly.type
_entity_poly.pdbx_seq_one_letter_code
_entity_poly.pdbx_strand_id
1 'polypeptide(L)'
;MFRSQSWAVLVTLTILGLTAGAGGVAAMGTDDGGPALNRQVETPTDDNETQQENPDSVSDGEYSDETAAWLARTMGGQLENSSIALSNDQYDQARSVLGDDYDKRLEQYVEVAGDTSSDTDDTAAKEFEAARENQRNLTDEVQRYRQQYAAYQTARERGDEREARITARAMERTASNISDRSEALNQNLERIENTTSVDLSSGQTEINETTAEISATQASVREETLVGTTLTVQAIDSTASFSDPGTVFGQIQTENGSVIADEAIELRIENRTQTVQTDSGGVFETQYQPRAATLGSQSISIEYVPDTDSVYLSDNATFTIDVQQVTPDVTSETSTETVRYGDRFNATTSVSVESAGVDEVPVEFAIDGAVVARTTTGPNGTATETIRLPASINDGDRRVVARIPYENRAIAGVQSETPIVVAETRTTLLLNASRAADGIIVEGQLRTVDGDTVAGRPVRLQTDAGGTQRVETTRNGSFRTSLENPPSNESVTVIATFDEPQSNLGNATATATLTAGSGGGNPPVGSDSDSDLLIDTLVAILLGSDERPAAGFGNGIIGYSWLPVVGGGAALTVVGAAWFVVSRIRQPRETDSTVPAAAAEVSMSGPDQTATQPDTTTPTFEDRVETHLDSGNYDAAAMVAYTAVHDALAAKNGLGEGVTHWELLQRSREHGVPEEQMTALETVVEAFETAAFAPSSVDPARAEAAVERAREFRSNGDP
;
A
#
# COMPACT_ATOMS: atom_id res chain seq x y z
N MET A 1 -42.82 -8.45 -61.92
CA MET A 1 -43.38 -7.49 -62.91
C MET A 1 -42.23 -6.60 -63.38
N PHE A 2 -42.23 -6.11 -64.62
CA PHE A 2 -41.28 -5.10 -65.16
C PHE A 2 -41.09 -3.92 -64.17
N ARG A 3 -39.99 -3.13 -64.08
CA ARG A 3 -38.79 -2.78 -64.90
C ARG A 3 -37.84 -1.97 -63.94
N SER A 4 -36.60 -1.51 -64.22
CA SER A 4 -35.68 -1.49 -65.38
C SER A 4 -34.33 -0.87 -64.96
N GLN A 5 -33.21 -1.32 -65.55
CA GLN A 5 -32.05 -0.52 -66.07
C GLN A 5 -31.27 0.42 -65.09
N SER A 6 -30.00 0.79 -65.30
CA SER A 6 -28.88 0.38 -66.19
C SER A 6 -27.60 1.04 -65.63
N TRP A 7 -26.43 0.40 -65.51
CA TRP A 7 -25.41 0.12 -66.55
C TRP A 7 -24.53 1.31 -67.00
N ALA A 8 -23.19 1.10 -66.96
CA ALA A 8 -22.02 1.85 -67.49
C ALA A 8 -21.03 2.23 -66.36
N VAL A 9 -19.80 1.73 -66.21
CA VAL A 9 -18.75 1.27 -67.16
C VAL A 9 -18.36 2.35 -68.17
N LEU A 10 -17.18 2.95 -67.99
CA LEU A 10 -16.34 3.33 -69.11
C LEU A 10 -14.85 3.14 -68.79
N VAL A 11 -14.17 2.50 -69.74
CA VAL A 11 -12.73 2.21 -69.76
C VAL A 11 -12.06 3.21 -70.70
N THR A 12 -10.87 3.70 -70.37
CA THR A 12 -9.90 4.06 -71.43
C THR A 12 -8.44 3.93 -71.01
N LEU A 13 -7.61 3.51 -71.95
CA LEU A 13 -6.22 3.07 -71.79
C LEU A 13 -5.45 3.40 -73.07
N THR A 14 -4.33 4.13 -72.95
CA THR A 14 -3.31 4.38 -74.00
C THR A 14 -2.11 5.05 -73.30
N ILE A 15 -0.91 4.46 -73.17
CA ILE A 15 0.07 3.93 -74.16
C ILE A 15 0.72 5.04 -75.02
N LEU A 16 2.01 5.29 -74.75
CA LEU A 16 3.18 5.57 -75.63
C LEU A 16 4.34 6.01 -74.70
N GLY A 17 5.64 5.72 -74.86
CA GLY A 17 6.36 4.91 -75.85
C GLY A 17 7.70 5.57 -76.26
N LEU A 18 8.83 4.84 -76.15
CA LEU A 18 10.20 5.18 -76.67
C LEU A 18 10.94 6.34 -75.94
N THR A 19 12.29 6.47 -75.85
CA THR A 19 13.48 5.63 -76.23
C THR A 19 14.78 6.18 -75.60
N ALA A 20 15.79 5.30 -75.42
CA ALA A 20 17.26 5.57 -75.38
C ALA A 20 17.83 6.51 -74.28
N GLY A 21 19.10 6.39 -73.85
CA GLY A 21 20.13 5.39 -74.13
C GLY A 21 21.49 5.70 -73.48
N ALA A 22 22.20 4.63 -73.08
CA ALA A 22 23.66 4.39 -73.13
C ALA A 22 24.72 5.51 -72.96
N GLY A 23 25.69 5.24 -72.06
CA GLY A 23 27.05 5.83 -72.03
C GLY A 23 27.29 6.83 -70.89
N GLY A 24 28.45 6.89 -70.23
CA GLY A 24 29.63 6.01 -70.32
C GLY A 24 30.86 6.59 -69.59
N VAL A 25 31.49 5.77 -68.75
CA VAL A 25 32.91 5.73 -68.30
C VAL A 25 33.86 6.95 -68.39
N ALA A 26 34.62 7.11 -67.29
CA ALA A 26 36.03 7.58 -67.23
C ALA A 26 36.32 9.08 -67.53
N ALA A 27 37.41 9.69 -67.04
CA ALA A 27 38.32 9.44 -65.90
C ALA A 27 39.30 10.63 -65.77
N MET A 28 39.99 10.76 -64.62
CA MET A 28 41.26 11.51 -64.39
C MET A 28 41.32 13.03 -64.69
N GLY A 29 42.05 13.77 -63.86
CA GLY A 29 42.54 15.10 -64.23
C GLY A 29 42.80 16.02 -63.04
N THR A 30 43.97 15.89 -62.43
CA THR A 30 44.47 16.86 -61.44
C THR A 30 45.09 18.09 -62.11
N ASP A 31 45.00 19.20 -61.37
CA ASP A 31 46.07 20.19 -61.12
C ASP A 31 46.04 21.60 -61.75
N ASP A 32 46.20 22.54 -60.80
CA ASP A 32 46.82 23.87 -60.80
C ASP A 32 46.27 25.08 -61.60
N GLY A 33 46.31 26.26 -60.95
CA GLY A 33 45.96 27.57 -61.54
C GLY A 33 45.30 28.60 -60.60
N GLY A 34 46.00 29.12 -59.58
CA GLY A 34 45.59 30.36 -58.88
C GLY A 34 45.82 31.65 -59.69
N PRO A 35 45.57 32.89 -59.17
CA PRO A 35 45.32 33.23 -57.76
C PRO A 35 44.19 34.28 -57.45
N ALA A 36 43.82 34.33 -56.15
CA ALA A 36 43.32 35.48 -55.35
C ALA A 36 42.04 36.27 -55.73
N LEU A 37 41.07 36.35 -54.79
CA LEU A 37 40.63 37.60 -54.10
C LEU A 37 39.44 37.36 -53.11
N ASN A 38 39.71 37.53 -51.81
CA ASN A 38 38.81 37.80 -50.65
C ASN A 38 37.29 37.46 -50.71
N ARG A 39 36.85 36.52 -49.85
CA ARG A 39 35.61 36.65 -49.03
C ARG A 39 35.70 35.78 -47.76
N GLN A 40 34.97 36.16 -46.71
CA GLN A 40 34.95 35.51 -45.39
C GLN A 40 34.59 34.01 -45.44
N VAL A 41 35.16 33.26 -44.49
CA VAL A 41 34.57 32.00 -44.02
C VAL A 41 33.50 32.37 -43.02
N GLU A 42 32.24 32.07 -43.35
CA GLU A 42 31.17 31.90 -42.36
C GLU A 42 31.01 30.38 -42.19
N THR A 43 31.31 29.90 -40.98
CA THR A 43 30.99 28.52 -40.59
C THR A 43 29.49 28.47 -40.29
N PRO A 44 28.73 27.49 -40.79
CA PRO A 44 27.35 27.28 -40.37
C PRO A 44 27.28 27.06 -38.86
N THR A 45 26.23 27.59 -38.23
CA THR A 45 25.87 27.27 -36.84
C THR A 45 25.17 25.91 -36.81
N ASP A 46 25.83 24.92 -36.20
CA ASP A 46 25.18 23.69 -35.77
C ASP A 46 24.55 23.95 -34.39
N ASP A 47 23.23 24.10 -34.34
CA ASP A 47 22.46 24.30 -33.10
C ASP A 47 22.31 22.97 -32.34
N ASN A 48 23.43 22.48 -31.78
CA ASN A 48 23.46 21.30 -30.91
C ASN A 48 24.08 21.66 -29.56
N GLU A 49 23.30 22.34 -28.71
CA GLU A 49 23.69 22.70 -27.35
C GLU A 49 23.72 21.45 -26.44
N THR A 50 24.84 20.73 -26.47
CA THR A 50 25.28 19.99 -25.28
C THR A 50 25.79 21.01 -24.25
N GLN A 51 24.87 21.53 -23.42
CA GLN A 51 25.21 22.38 -22.29
C GLN A 51 26.04 21.58 -21.27
N GLN A 52 27.36 21.70 -21.36
CA GLN A 52 28.28 21.34 -20.28
C GLN A 52 28.95 22.61 -19.78
N GLU A 53 28.38 23.16 -18.71
CA GLU A 53 28.99 24.24 -17.95
C GLU A 53 30.07 23.71 -16.99
N ASN A 54 30.95 24.61 -16.55
CA ASN A 54 32.00 24.25 -15.61
C ASN A 54 31.40 24.10 -14.19
N PRO A 55 31.57 22.97 -13.48
CA PRO A 55 30.97 22.77 -12.16
C PRO A 55 31.38 23.82 -11.11
N ASP A 56 32.54 24.49 -11.29
CA ASP A 56 32.97 25.58 -10.41
C ASP A 56 32.29 26.94 -10.71
N SER A 57 31.45 27.06 -11.76
CA SER A 57 30.75 28.30 -12.14
C SER A 57 29.23 28.27 -12.00
N VAL A 58 28.64 27.10 -11.73
CA VAL A 58 27.20 26.94 -11.49
C VAL A 58 26.91 27.22 -10.01
N SER A 59 25.86 27.97 -9.71
CA SER A 59 25.40 28.16 -8.33
C SER A 59 24.38 27.11 -7.90
N ASP A 60 24.41 26.71 -6.62
CA ASP A 60 23.44 25.77 -6.04
C ASP A 60 22.01 26.34 -6.25
N GLY A 61 21.19 25.64 -7.04
CA GLY A 61 19.83 26.05 -7.42
C GLY A 61 19.68 26.75 -8.79
N GLU A 62 20.73 26.93 -9.59
CA GLU A 62 20.64 27.63 -10.89
C GLU A 62 19.92 26.84 -11.99
N TYR A 63 19.81 25.52 -11.84
CA TYR A 63 19.14 24.60 -12.76
C TYR A 63 18.20 23.61 -12.03
N SER A 64 17.68 23.98 -10.85
CA SER A 64 16.78 23.11 -10.07
C SER A 64 15.53 22.76 -10.87
N ASP A 65 14.95 23.76 -11.54
CA ASP A 65 13.67 23.66 -12.23
C ASP A 65 13.78 22.78 -13.49
N GLU A 66 14.85 22.94 -14.28
CA GLU A 66 15.14 22.08 -15.44
C GLU A 66 15.45 20.63 -15.02
N THR A 67 16.18 20.46 -13.92
CA THR A 67 16.53 19.13 -13.38
C THR A 67 15.30 18.41 -12.84
N ALA A 68 14.45 19.11 -12.08
CA ALA A 68 13.17 18.60 -11.61
C ALA A 68 12.26 18.22 -12.77
N ALA A 69 12.17 19.05 -13.81
CA ALA A 69 11.37 18.73 -15.01
C ALA A 69 11.91 17.52 -15.79
N TRP A 70 13.24 17.32 -15.86
CA TRP A 70 13.83 16.12 -16.46
C TRP A 70 13.56 14.86 -15.64
N LEU A 71 13.69 14.94 -14.31
CA LEU A 71 13.38 13.84 -13.39
C LEU A 71 11.89 13.46 -13.46
N ALA A 72 10.98 14.44 -13.47
CA ALA A 72 9.55 14.22 -13.60
C ALA A 72 9.18 13.51 -14.92
N ARG A 73 9.74 13.94 -16.07
CA ARG A 73 9.54 13.23 -17.35
C ARG A 73 10.09 11.81 -17.31
N THR A 74 11.26 11.60 -16.68
CA THR A 74 11.90 10.28 -16.57
C THR A 74 11.04 9.31 -15.74
N MET A 75 10.55 9.75 -14.57
CA MET A 75 9.65 8.95 -13.73
C MET A 75 8.28 8.75 -14.40
N GLY A 76 7.76 9.74 -15.11
CA GLY A 76 6.54 9.64 -15.90
C GLY A 76 6.63 8.56 -16.99
N GLY A 77 7.69 8.58 -17.79
CA GLY A 77 7.95 7.53 -18.78
C GLY A 77 8.13 6.14 -18.16
N GLN A 78 8.70 6.05 -16.95
CA GLN A 78 8.76 4.78 -16.20
C GLN A 78 7.36 4.29 -15.74
N LEU A 79 6.43 5.18 -15.39
CA LEU A 79 5.03 4.83 -15.10
C LEU A 79 4.26 4.42 -16.36
N GLU A 80 4.44 5.12 -17.49
CA GLU A 80 3.83 4.77 -18.79
C GLU A 80 4.34 3.40 -19.28
N ASN A 81 5.66 3.18 -19.28
CA ASN A 81 6.27 1.91 -19.66
C ASN A 81 5.82 0.75 -18.74
N SER A 82 5.55 1.01 -17.46
CA SER A 82 4.96 0.03 -16.56
C SER A 82 3.52 -0.33 -16.94
N SER A 83 2.73 0.65 -17.38
CA SER A 83 1.35 0.47 -17.83
C SER A 83 1.26 -0.31 -19.16
N ILE A 84 2.15 -0.01 -20.10
CA ILE A 84 2.30 -0.75 -21.37
C ILE A 84 2.78 -2.18 -21.10
N ALA A 85 3.76 -2.38 -20.20
CA ALA A 85 4.19 -3.73 -19.83
C ALA A 85 3.07 -4.53 -19.14
N LEU A 86 2.20 -3.87 -18.36
CA LEU A 86 1.04 -4.48 -17.73
C LEU A 86 0.00 -4.97 -18.74
N SER A 87 -0.38 -4.15 -19.73
CA SER A 87 -1.37 -4.52 -20.74
C SER A 87 -0.88 -5.63 -21.68
N ASN A 88 0.43 -5.78 -21.86
CA ASN A 88 1.07 -6.88 -22.59
C ASN A 88 1.33 -8.14 -21.71
N ASP A 89 0.71 -8.24 -20.53
CA ASP A 89 0.88 -9.32 -19.53
C ASP A 89 2.35 -9.54 -19.06
N GLN A 90 3.24 -8.55 -19.22
CA GLN A 90 4.66 -8.59 -18.87
C GLN A 90 4.90 -8.12 -17.42
N TYR A 91 4.26 -8.76 -16.44
CA TYR A 91 4.21 -8.30 -15.05
C TYR A 91 5.58 -8.08 -14.39
N ASP A 92 6.58 -8.91 -14.71
CA ASP A 92 7.93 -8.76 -14.15
C ASP A 92 8.67 -7.54 -14.73
N GLN A 93 8.43 -7.21 -16.02
CA GLN A 93 8.93 -5.97 -16.63
C GLN A 93 8.21 -4.76 -16.01
N ALA A 94 6.88 -4.81 -15.88
CA ALA A 94 6.08 -3.74 -15.27
C ALA A 94 6.57 -3.40 -13.84
N ARG A 95 6.96 -4.41 -13.05
CA ARG A 95 7.59 -4.23 -11.72
C ARG A 95 9.02 -3.69 -11.80
N SER A 96 9.82 -4.20 -12.74
CA SER A 96 11.25 -3.87 -12.87
C SER A 96 11.49 -2.41 -13.27
N VAL A 97 10.66 -1.86 -14.16
CA VAL A 97 10.75 -0.45 -14.58
C VAL A 97 10.51 0.50 -13.41
N LEU A 98 9.64 0.12 -12.46
CA LEU A 98 9.40 0.84 -11.21
C LEU A 98 10.34 0.41 -10.07
N GLY A 99 11.48 -0.22 -10.39
CA GLY A 99 12.46 -0.79 -9.47
C GLY A 99 13.34 0.23 -8.73
N ASP A 100 14.58 -0.18 -8.46
CA ASP A 100 15.56 0.60 -7.70
C ASP A 100 15.98 1.91 -8.41
N ASP A 101 15.94 1.95 -9.76
CA ASP A 101 16.26 3.18 -10.50
C ASP A 101 15.16 4.24 -10.36
N TYR A 102 13.88 3.83 -10.32
CA TYR A 102 12.77 4.72 -10.01
C TYR A 102 12.90 5.30 -8.60
N ASP A 103 13.18 4.47 -7.59
CA ASP A 103 13.43 4.94 -6.22
C ASP A 103 14.54 5.97 -6.17
N LYS A 104 15.64 5.72 -6.90
CA LYS A 104 16.75 6.66 -6.99
C LYS A 104 16.37 7.97 -7.70
N ARG A 105 15.58 7.94 -8.77
CA ARG A 105 15.09 9.16 -9.44
C ARG A 105 14.12 9.94 -8.55
N LEU A 106 13.31 9.25 -7.75
CA LEU A 106 12.39 9.88 -6.79
C LEU A 106 13.15 10.52 -5.62
N GLU A 107 14.18 9.87 -5.07
CA GLU A 107 15.07 10.45 -4.06
C GLU A 107 15.75 11.72 -4.61
N GLN A 108 16.27 11.66 -5.84
CA GLN A 108 16.85 12.82 -6.54
C GLN A 108 15.81 13.94 -6.80
N TYR A 109 14.55 13.58 -7.10
CA TYR A 109 13.48 14.55 -7.31
C TYR A 109 13.10 15.25 -6.01
N VAL A 110 13.01 14.52 -4.90
CA VAL A 110 12.77 15.08 -3.56
C VAL A 110 13.94 15.98 -3.11
N GLU A 111 15.19 15.61 -3.39
CA GLU A 111 16.36 16.43 -3.07
C GLU A 111 16.34 17.77 -3.84
N VAL A 112 16.11 17.74 -5.15
CA VAL A 112 16.05 18.94 -6.00
C VAL A 112 14.81 19.81 -5.72
N ALA A 113 13.65 19.18 -5.45
CA ALA A 113 12.42 19.86 -5.06
C ALA A 113 12.47 20.46 -3.64
N GLY A 114 13.35 19.95 -2.77
CA GLY A 114 13.52 20.46 -1.40
C GLY A 114 14.20 21.82 -1.33
N ASP A 115 15.01 22.16 -2.34
CA ASP A 115 15.67 23.46 -2.47
C ASP A 115 14.78 24.51 -3.18
N THR A 116 13.76 24.09 -3.94
CA THR A 116 12.74 24.99 -4.49
C THR A 116 11.67 25.28 -3.43
N SER A 117 11.45 26.56 -3.10
CA SER A 117 10.61 26.96 -1.96
C SER A 117 9.10 26.90 -2.22
N SER A 118 8.60 25.82 -2.83
CA SER A 118 7.21 25.69 -3.32
C SER A 118 6.48 24.48 -2.72
N ASP A 119 5.29 24.70 -2.15
CA ASP A 119 4.42 23.61 -1.64
C ASP A 119 3.93 22.67 -2.77
N THR A 120 4.11 23.06 -4.03
CA THR A 120 3.73 22.32 -5.23
C THR A 120 4.67 21.16 -5.55
N ASP A 121 5.99 21.34 -5.42
CA ASP A 121 6.97 20.29 -5.77
C ASP A 121 6.95 19.17 -4.71
N ASP A 122 6.79 19.58 -3.45
CA ASP A 122 6.54 18.73 -2.29
C ASP A 122 5.25 17.90 -2.45
N THR A 123 4.29 18.37 -3.25
CA THR A 123 3.06 17.61 -3.59
C THR A 123 3.32 16.62 -4.72
N ALA A 124 3.98 17.04 -5.81
CA ALA A 124 4.29 16.18 -6.95
C ALA A 124 5.10 14.93 -6.56
N ALA A 125 6.08 15.06 -5.66
CA ALA A 125 6.89 13.92 -5.20
C ALA A 125 6.04 12.84 -4.49
N LYS A 126 5.08 13.26 -3.66
CA LYS A 126 4.16 12.35 -2.95
C LYS A 126 3.22 11.63 -3.93
N GLU A 127 2.76 12.32 -4.97
CA GLU A 127 1.93 11.73 -6.02
C GLU A 127 2.73 10.73 -6.87
N PHE A 128 4.00 10.97 -7.18
CA PHE A 128 4.88 9.99 -7.84
C PHE A 128 5.13 8.74 -6.99
N GLU A 129 5.32 8.89 -5.68
CA GLU A 129 5.44 7.76 -4.75
C GLU A 129 4.14 6.92 -4.72
N ALA A 130 3.00 7.59 -4.57
CA ALA A 130 1.68 6.96 -4.55
C ALA A 130 1.30 6.31 -5.89
N ALA A 131 1.62 6.94 -7.03
CA ALA A 131 1.39 6.37 -8.36
C ALA A 131 2.19 5.07 -8.54
N ARG A 132 3.47 5.07 -8.16
CA ARG A 132 4.34 3.88 -8.23
C ARG A 132 3.84 2.73 -7.35
N GLU A 133 3.41 3.02 -6.11
CA GLU A 133 2.83 1.98 -5.24
C GLU A 133 1.52 1.43 -5.82
N ASN A 134 0.63 2.29 -6.32
CA ASN A 134 -0.64 1.85 -6.91
C ASN A 134 -0.42 1.04 -8.20
N GLN A 135 0.49 1.43 -9.08
CA GLN A 135 0.79 0.71 -10.33
C GLN A 135 1.41 -0.69 -10.07
N ARG A 136 2.29 -0.81 -9.07
CA ARG A 136 2.81 -2.12 -8.64
C ARG A 136 1.71 -3.02 -8.07
N ASN A 137 0.87 -2.48 -7.18
CA ASN A 137 -0.24 -3.23 -6.62
C ASN A 137 -1.30 -3.63 -7.66
N LEU A 138 -1.56 -2.76 -8.65
CA LEU A 138 -2.43 -3.05 -9.79
C LEU A 138 -1.86 -4.21 -10.63
N THR A 139 -0.56 -4.17 -10.93
CA THR A 139 0.16 -5.25 -11.62
C THR A 139 0.02 -6.60 -10.92
N ASP A 140 0.15 -6.61 -9.59
CA ASP A 140 0.00 -7.83 -8.79
C ASP A 140 -1.42 -8.39 -8.81
N GLU A 141 -2.46 -7.56 -8.69
CA GLU A 141 -3.86 -8.01 -8.72
C GLU A 141 -4.30 -8.42 -10.14
N VAL A 142 -3.85 -7.75 -11.20
CA VAL A 142 -4.10 -8.17 -12.61
C VAL A 142 -3.48 -9.53 -12.90
N GLN A 143 -2.21 -9.75 -12.54
CA GLN A 143 -1.57 -11.06 -12.69
C GLN A 143 -2.36 -12.14 -11.92
N ARG A 144 -2.79 -11.83 -10.70
CA ARG A 144 -3.59 -12.74 -9.87
C ARG A 144 -4.94 -13.06 -10.51
N TYR A 145 -5.62 -12.07 -11.08
CA TYR A 145 -6.90 -12.25 -11.77
C TYR A 145 -6.75 -13.19 -12.98
N ARG A 146 -5.73 -12.96 -13.82
CA ARG A 146 -5.42 -13.82 -14.98
C ARG A 146 -5.11 -15.26 -14.55
N GLN A 147 -4.36 -15.46 -13.46
CA GLN A 147 -4.11 -16.79 -12.88
C GLN A 147 -5.40 -17.46 -12.35
N GLN A 148 -6.27 -16.72 -11.68
CA GLN A 148 -7.56 -17.23 -11.23
C GLN A 148 -8.47 -17.59 -12.41
N TYR A 149 -8.49 -16.79 -13.48
CA TYR A 149 -9.28 -17.09 -14.68
C TYR A 149 -8.83 -18.40 -15.35
N ALA A 150 -7.51 -18.63 -15.47
CA ALA A 150 -6.98 -19.90 -15.95
C ALA A 150 -7.38 -21.10 -15.06
N ALA A 151 -7.42 -20.91 -13.73
CA ALA A 151 -7.89 -21.92 -12.79
C ALA A 151 -9.41 -22.17 -12.91
N TYR A 152 -10.21 -21.13 -13.11
CA TYR A 152 -11.66 -21.21 -13.36
C TYR A 152 -11.96 -22.01 -14.64
N GLN A 153 -11.32 -21.67 -15.76
CA GLN A 153 -11.48 -22.39 -17.02
C GLN A 153 -11.08 -23.87 -16.87
N THR A 154 -9.96 -24.12 -16.20
CA THR A 154 -9.49 -25.47 -15.87
C THR A 154 -10.49 -26.26 -15.00
N ALA A 155 -11.21 -25.61 -14.09
CA ALA A 155 -12.25 -26.25 -13.27
C ALA A 155 -13.49 -26.58 -14.12
N ARG A 156 -13.92 -25.66 -15.00
CA ARG A 156 -15.03 -25.84 -15.94
C ARG A 156 -14.78 -26.99 -16.92
N GLU A 157 -13.59 -27.07 -17.51
CA GLU A 157 -13.18 -28.19 -18.39
C GLU A 157 -13.27 -29.57 -17.70
N ARG A 158 -13.06 -29.61 -16.38
CA ARG A 158 -13.13 -30.84 -15.57
C ARG A 158 -14.54 -31.13 -15.05
N GLY A 159 -15.49 -30.22 -15.22
CA GLY A 159 -16.81 -30.27 -14.61
C GLY A 159 -16.81 -30.09 -13.09
N ASP A 160 -15.75 -29.49 -12.52
CA ASP A 160 -15.70 -29.18 -11.08
C ASP A 160 -16.38 -27.84 -10.81
N GLU A 161 -17.72 -27.88 -10.87
CA GLU A 161 -18.61 -26.73 -10.66
C GLU A 161 -18.45 -26.10 -9.26
N ARG A 162 -17.92 -26.84 -8.27
CA ARG A 162 -17.67 -26.28 -6.93
C ARG A 162 -16.43 -25.39 -6.94
N GLU A 163 -15.32 -25.89 -7.48
CA GLU A 163 -14.08 -25.12 -7.60
C GLU A 163 -14.25 -23.92 -8.55
N ALA A 164 -15.02 -24.10 -9.63
CA ALA A 164 -15.37 -23.00 -10.54
C ALA A 164 -16.08 -21.84 -9.81
N ARG A 165 -17.07 -22.13 -8.96
CA ARG A 165 -17.79 -21.10 -8.18
C ARG A 165 -16.90 -20.41 -7.14
N ILE A 166 -16.09 -21.18 -6.41
CA ILE A 166 -15.14 -20.62 -5.43
C ILE A 166 -14.15 -19.67 -6.14
N THR A 167 -13.66 -20.07 -7.31
CA THR A 167 -12.73 -19.28 -8.11
C THR A 167 -13.40 -18.03 -8.69
N ALA A 168 -14.60 -18.14 -9.26
CA ALA A 168 -15.36 -17.02 -9.79
C ALA A 168 -15.60 -15.92 -8.73
N ARG A 169 -15.92 -16.29 -7.49
CA ARG A 169 -16.06 -15.33 -6.37
C ARG A 169 -14.72 -14.77 -5.87
N ALA A 170 -13.62 -15.50 -6.04
CA ALA A 170 -12.29 -14.95 -5.76
C ALA A 170 -11.90 -13.91 -6.82
N MET A 171 -12.30 -14.15 -8.07
CA MET A 171 -12.14 -13.20 -9.18
C MET A 171 -12.99 -11.95 -9.01
N GLU A 172 -14.26 -12.03 -8.57
CA GLU A 172 -15.09 -10.84 -8.28
C GLU A 172 -14.39 -9.86 -7.32
N ARG A 173 -13.81 -10.37 -6.23
CA ARG A 173 -13.06 -9.54 -5.27
C ARG A 173 -11.79 -8.96 -5.89
N THR A 174 -11.09 -9.74 -6.71
CA THR A 174 -9.84 -9.30 -7.35
C THR A 174 -10.12 -8.23 -8.41
N ALA A 175 -11.20 -8.37 -9.19
CA ALA A 175 -11.67 -7.36 -10.14
C ALA A 175 -12.10 -6.05 -9.46
N SER A 176 -12.77 -6.13 -8.30
CA SER A 176 -13.09 -4.94 -7.49
C SER A 176 -11.81 -4.21 -7.05
N ASN A 177 -10.83 -4.94 -6.50
CA ASN A 177 -9.54 -4.37 -6.12
C ASN A 177 -8.81 -3.71 -7.30
N ILE A 178 -8.90 -4.30 -8.50
CA ILE A 178 -8.32 -3.73 -9.73
C ILE A 178 -9.00 -2.41 -10.09
N SER A 179 -10.34 -2.34 -10.03
CA SER A 179 -11.11 -1.11 -10.27
C SER A 179 -10.72 0.00 -9.28
N ASP A 180 -10.72 -0.30 -7.97
CA ASP A 180 -10.40 0.66 -6.92
C ASP A 180 -8.96 1.21 -7.07
N ARG A 181 -8.00 0.35 -7.44
CA ARG A 181 -6.59 0.73 -7.67
C ARG A 181 -6.40 1.50 -8.97
N SER A 182 -7.13 1.14 -10.02
CA SER A 182 -7.16 1.84 -11.31
C SER A 182 -7.67 3.27 -11.14
N GLU A 183 -8.78 3.46 -10.42
CA GLU A 183 -9.31 4.79 -10.07
C GLU A 183 -8.33 5.61 -9.23
N ALA A 184 -7.71 5.01 -8.21
CA ALA A 184 -6.72 5.70 -7.38
C ALA A 184 -5.47 6.10 -8.18
N LEU A 185 -4.99 5.22 -9.07
CA LEU A 185 -3.82 5.49 -9.91
C LEU A 185 -4.10 6.60 -10.93
N ASN A 186 -5.23 6.54 -11.65
CA ASN A 186 -5.63 7.59 -12.59
C ASN A 186 -5.67 8.97 -11.92
N GLN A 187 -6.19 9.07 -10.70
CA GLN A 187 -6.17 10.32 -9.93
C GLN A 187 -4.75 10.82 -9.59
N ASN A 188 -3.81 9.92 -9.29
CA ASN A 188 -2.43 10.31 -9.01
C ASN A 188 -1.73 10.77 -10.31
N LEU A 189 -1.95 10.06 -11.42
CA LEU A 189 -1.44 10.45 -12.74
C LEU A 189 -1.96 11.83 -13.15
N GLU A 190 -3.26 12.08 -13.05
CA GLU A 190 -3.88 13.40 -13.33
C GLU A 190 -3.25 14.52 -12.48
N ARG A 191 -2.96 14.29 -11.20
CA ARG A 191 -2.28 15.28 -10.34
C ARG A 191 -0.83 15.51 -10.74
N ILE A 192 -0.11 14.48 -11.17
CA ILE A 192 1.26 14.59 -11.70
C ILE A 192 1.27 15.43 -12.98
N GLU A 193 0.38 15.14 -13.93
CA GLU A 193 0.26 15.89 -15.20
C GLU A 193 0.02 17.38 -14.93
N ASN A 194 -0.98 17.69 -14.08
CA ASN A 194 -1.35 19.06 -13.70
C ASN A 194 -0.23 19.84 -12.97
N THR A 195 0.69 19.15 -12.29
CA THR A 195 1.76 19.80 -11.50
C THR A 195 3.08 19.88 -12.26
N THR A 196 3.39 18.89 -13.10
CA THR A 196 4.73 18.72 -13.69
C THR A 196 4.79 18.91 -15.21
N SER A 197 3.64 19.11 -15.88
CA SER A 197 3.54 19.23 -17.35
C SER A 197 4.06 18.02 -18.13
N VAL A 198 4.13 16.86 -17.48
CA VAL A 198 4.32 15.55 -18.12
C VAL A 198 2.97 15.10 -18.69
N ASP A 199 2.97 14.39 -19.81
CA ASP A 199 1.78 13.72 -20.37
C ASP A 199 1.82 12.25 -19.93
N LEU A 200 0.74 11.76 -19.33
CA LEU A 200 0.56 10.39 -18.84
C LEU A 200 -0.73 9.76 -19.41
N SER A 201 -1.39 10.43 -20.36
CA SER A 201 -2.69 10.04 -20.93
C SER A 201 -2.65 8.70 -21.67
N SER A 202 -1.52 8.34 -22.27
CA SER A 202 -1.29 7.02 -22.87
C SER A 202 -1.29 5.92 -21.81
N GLY A 203 -0.59 6.13 -20.69
CA GLY A 203 -0.59 5.20 -19.55
C GLY A 203 -1.98 5.04 -18.92
N GLN A 204 -2.72 6.14 -18.74
CA GLN A 204 -4.11 6.11 -18.28
C GLN A 204 -5.00 5.28 -19.22
N THR A 205 -4.81 5.41 -20.55
CA THR A 205 -5.55 4.62 -21.55
C THR A 205 -5.31 3.12 -21.37
N GLU A 206 -4.05 2.67 -21.30
CA GLU A 206 -3.68 1.26 -21.11
C GLU A 206 -4.27 0.66 -19.80
N ILE A 207 -4.24 1.44 -18.71
CA ILE A 207 -4.83 1.08 -17.41
C ILE A 207 -6.35 0.90 -17.53
N ASN A 208 -7.02 1.85 -18.20
CA ASN A 208 -8.47 1.84 -18.39
C ASN A 208 -8.93 0.70 -19.30
N GLU A 209 -8.23 0.42 -20.39
CA GLU A 209 -8.53 -0.71 -21.29
C GLU A 209 -8.35 -2.05 -20.57
N THR A 210 -7.24 -2.25 -19.85
CA THR A 210 -7.00 -3.46 -19.03
C THR A 210 -8.10 -3.66 -17.98
N THR A 211 -8.51 -2.60 -17.29
CA THR A 211 -9.56 -2.64 -16.27
C THR A 211 -10.93 -2.95 -16.88
N ALA A 212 -11.23 -2.41 -18.07
CA ALA A 212 -12.46 -2.68 -18.81
C ALA A 212 -12.54 -4.13 -19.32
N GLU A 213 -11.44 -4.67 -19.85
CA GLU A 213 -11.36 -6.07 -20.31
C GLU A 213 -11.60 -7.06 -19.15
N ILE A 214 -10.97 -6.81 -18.01
CA ILE A 214 -11.14 -7.61 -16.79
C ILE A 214 -12.59 -7.53 -16.29
N SER A 215 -13.18 -6.34 -16.27
CA SER A 215 -14.58 -6.13 -15.86
C SER A 215 -15.57 -6.85 -16.78
N ALA A 216 -15.36 -6.79 -18.10
CA ALA A 216 -16.17 -7.51 -19.08
C ALA A 216 -16.05 -9.03 -18.93
N THR A 217 -14.82 -9.53 -18.76
CA THR A 217 -14.54 -10.95 -18.49
C THR A 217 -15.24 -11.41 -17.21
N GLN A 218 -15.18 -10.62 -16.14
CA GLN A 218 -15.80 -10.97 -14.86
C GLN A 218 -17.33 -11.00 -14.95
N ALA A 219 -17.94 -10.12 -15.75
CA ALA A 219 -19.38 -10.14 -16.01
C ALA A 219 -19.81 -11.47 -16.67
N SER A 220 -19.06 -11.93 -17.69
CA SER A 220 -19.32 -13.24 -18.32
C SER A 220 -19.11 -14.41 -17.38
N VAL A 221 -18.01 -14.43 -16.61
CA VAL A 221 -17.75 -15.47 -15.59
C VAL A 221 -18.89 -15.55 -14.56
N ARG A 222 -19.39 -14.39 -14.11
CA ARG A 222 -20.53 -14.29 -13.19
C ARG A 222 -21.82 -14.87 -13.80
N GLU A 223 -22.20 -14.45 -15.01
CA GLU A 223 -23.43 -14.91 -15.69
C GLU A 223 -23.40 -16.42 -16.00
N GLU A 224 -22.22 -16.98 -16.32
CA GLU A 224 -22.05 -18.40 -16.61
C GLU A 224 -22.09 -19.34 -15.39
N THR A 225 -21.72 -18.82 -14.21
CA THR A 225 -21.31 -19.63 -13.05
C THR A 225 -22.20 -19.41 -11.82
N LEU A 226 -22.83 -18.24 -11.73
CA LEU A 226 -23.60 -17.79 -10.59
C LEU A 226 -24.99 -17.33 -11.03
N VAL A 227 -25.97 -17.50 -10.15
CA VAL A 227 -27.37 -17.18 -10.39
C VAL A 227 -27.73 -15.94 -9.57
N GLY A 228 -28.17 -14.89 -10.25
CA GLY A 228 -28.68 -13.67 -9.62
C GLY A 228 -29.84 -13.95 -8.68
N THR A 229 -29.90 -13.23 -7.56
CA THR A 229 -30.98 -13.33 -6.56
C THR A 229 -31.73 -12.02 -6.41
N THR A 230 -32.94 -12.11 -5.89
CA THR A 230 -33.75 -10.98 -5.47
C THR A 230 -34.23 -11.25 -4.05
N LEU A 231 -33.76 -10.42 -3.13
CA LEU A 231 -34.17 -10.36 -1.74
C LEU A 231 -35.27 -9.30 -1.59
N THR A 232 -36.39 -9.69 -1.01
CA THR A 232 -37.47 -8.76 -0.64
C THR A 232 -37.73 -8.87 0.84
N VAL A 233 -37.89 -7.74 1.53
CA VAL A 233 -38.06 -7.69 2.99
C VAL A 233 -39.10 -6.66 3.40
N GLN A 234 -39.75 -6.91 4.53
CA GLN A 234 -40.69 -6.00 5.15
C GLN A 234 -40.70 -6.20 6.67
N ALA A 235 -40.66 -5.12 7.44
CA ALA A 235 -40.97 -5.18 8.86
C ALA A 235 -42.46 -5.45 9.07
N ILE A 236 -42.80 -6.49 9.84
CA ILE A 236 -44.16 -6.75 10.31
C ILE A 236 -44.51 -5.74 11.40
N ASP A 237 -43.59 -5.56 12.35
CA ASP A 237 -43.74 -4.64 13.47
C ASP A 237 -43.33 -3.22 13.07
N SER A 238 -44.12 -2.22 13.47
CA SER A 238 -43.82 -0.81 13.19
C SER A 238 -42.65 -0.26 13.99
N THR A 239 -42.26 -0.96 15.07
CA THR A 239 -41.35 -0.48 16.11
C THR A 239 -40.40 -1.59 16.55
N ALA A 240 -39.17 -1.24 16.93
CA ALA A 240 -38.22 -2.17 17.54
C ALA A 240 -37.43 -1.51 18.68
N SER A 241 -37.06 -2.29 19.68
CA SER A 241 -36.17 -1.92 20.77
C SER A 241 -35.27 -3.11 21.15
N PHE A 242 -34.30 -2.93 22.05
CA PHE A 242 -33.49 -4.08 22.48
C PHE A 242 -34.29 -5.13 23.28
N SER A 243 -35.24 -4.70 24.11
CA SER A 243 -36.11 -5.58 24.90
C SER A 243 -37.30 -6.15 24.12
N ASP A 244 -37.68 -5.49 23.03
CA ASP A 244 -38.78 -5.87 22.14
C ASP A 244 -38.29 -5.80 20.69
N PRO A 245 -37.59 -6.85 20.20
CA PRO A 245 -37.05 -6.91 18.84
C PRO A 245 -38.17 -6.91 17.79
N GLY A 246 -38.02 -6.13 16.72
CA GLY A 246 -39.02 -6.06 15.66
C GLY A 246 -38.91 -7.24 14.69
N THR A 247 -40.05 -7.83 14.33
CA THR A 247 -40.12 -8.96 13.39
C THR A 247 -40.00 -8.48 11.95
N VAL A 248 -39.07 -9.07 11.20
CA VAL A 248 -38.82 -8.82 9.78
C VAL A 248 -39.13 -10.09 8.99
N PHE A 249 -40.03 -9.95 8.03
CA PHE A 249 -40.35 -10.99 7.06
C PHE A 249 -39.55 -10.75 5.79
N GLY A 250 -39.10 -11.81 5.14
CA GLY A 250 -38.46 -11.72 3.84
C GLY A 250 -38.76 -12.90 2.94
N GLN A 251 -38.53 -12.71 1.65
CA GLN A 251 -38.55 -13.77 0.65
C GLN A 251 -37.33 -13.61 -0.24
N ILE A 252 -36.66 -14.73 -0.51
CA ILE A 252 -35.53 -14.79 -1.43
C ILE A 252 -35.83 -15.76 -2.58
N GLN A 253 -35.54 -15.30 -3.79
CA GLN A 253 -35.69 -16.04 -5.03
C GLN A 253 -34.52 -15.73 -5.97
N THR A 254 -34.34 -16.54 -7.00
CA THR A 254 -33.50 -16.18 -8.15
C THR A 254 -34.16 -15.06 -8.95
N GLU A 255 -33.38 -14.30 -9.73
CA GLU A 255 -33.90 -13.28 -10.66
C GLU A 255 -34.91 -13.86 -11.67
N ASN A 256 -34.77 -15.15 -12.00
CA ASN A 256 -35.70 -15.91 -12.84
C ASN A 256 -37.00 -16.35 -12.11
N GLY A 257 -37.21 -15.91 -10.86
CA GLY A 257 -38.41 -16.17 -10.06
C GLY A 257 -38.51 -17.59 -9.47
N SER A 258 -37.42 -18.35 -9.45
CA SER A 258 -37.38 -19.65 -8.73
C SER A 258 -37.00 -19.41 -7.27
N VAL A 259 -37.82 -19.88 -6.34
CA VAL A 259 -37.60 -19.66 -4.90
C VAL A 259 -36.40 -20.46 -4.37
N ILE A 260 -35.68 -19.91 -3.38
CA ILE A 260 -34.59 -20.61 -2.68
C ILE A 260 -35.18 -21.19 -1.39
N ALA A 261 -35.68 -22.42 -1.49
CA ALA A 261 -36.60 -23.01 -0.54
C ALA A 261 -35.97 -24.10 0.34
N ASP A 262 -36.46 -24.20 1.58
CA ASP A 262 -36.03 -25.18 2.59
C ASP A 262 -34.49 -25.19 2.85
N GLU A 263 -33.86 -24.00 2.77
CA GLU A 263 -32.41 -23.81 2.83
C GLU A 263 -31.97 -22.90 4.01
N ALA A 264 -30.82 -23.22 4.60
CA ALA A 264 -30.20 -22.41 5.64
C ALA A 264 -29.41 -21.25 5.00
N ILE A 265 -29.98 -20.05 5.01
CA ILE A 265 -29.36 -18.85 4.44
C ILE A 265 -28.70 -17.99 5.51
N GLU A 266 -27.58 -17.36 5.17
CA GLU A 266 -26.94 -16.36 6.02
C GLU A 266 -27.41 -14.95 5.61
N LEU A 267 -27.79 -14.16 6.61
CA LEU A 267 -28.26 -12.78 6.46
C LEU A 267 -27.39 -11.85 7.30
N ARG A 268 -26.94 -10.75 6.71
CA ARG A 268 -26.27 -9.65 7.42
C ARG A 268 -27.27 -8.50 7.61
N ILE A 269 -27.62 -8.18 8.86
CA ILE A 269 -28.40 -6.98 9.22
C ILE A 269 -27.45 -5.99 9.89
N GLU A 270 -27.32 -4.79 9.33
CA GLU A 270 -26.25 -3.85 9.68
C GLU A 270 -24.87 -4.55 9.69
N ASN A 271 -24.23 -4.68 10.84
CA ASN A 271 -22.93 -5.35 11.00
C ASN A 271 -23.04 -6.79 11.58
N ARG A 272 -24.25 -7.32 11.77
CA ARG A 272 -24.47 -8.59 12.48
C ARG A 272 -24.99 -9.67 11.53
N THR A 273 -24.32 -10.82 11.57
CA THR A 273 -24.64 -11.99 10.77
C THR A 273 -25.52 -12.97 11.54
N GLN A 274 -26.52 -13.54 10.88
CA GLN A 274 -27.43 -14.54 11.43
C GLN A 274 -27.82 -15.57 10.37
N THR A 275 -27.97 -16.84 10.78
CA THR A 275 -28.48 -17.91 9.91
C THR A 275 -29.98 -18.08 10.13
N VAL A 276 -30.77 -18.08 9.07
CA VAL A 276 -32.21 -18.40 9.11
C VAL A 276 -32.54 -19.53 8.14
N GLN A 277 -33.68 -20.19 8.33
CA GLN A 277 -34.18 -21.21 7.41
C GLN A 277 -35.26 -20.59 6.52
N THR A 278 -35.17 -20.80 5.21
CA THR A 278 -36.30 -20.53 4.31
C THR A 278 -37.31 -21.68 4.36
N ASP A 279 -38.57 -21.39 4.05
CA ASP A 279 -39.61 -22.40 3.86
C ASP A 279 -39.72 -22.86 2.40
N SER A 280 -40.68 -23.75 2.12
CA SER A 280 -40.99 -24.24 0.77
C SER A 280 -41.33 -23.18 -0.29
N GLY A 281 -41.56 -21.92 0.12
CA GLY A 281 -41.81 -20.76 -0.74
C GLY A 281 -40.63 -19.77 -0.80
N GLY A 282 -39.47 -20.10 -0.22
CA GLY A 282 -38.32 -19.20 -0.11
C GLY A 282 -38.51 -18.06 0.88
N VAL A 283 -39.52 -18.16 1.76
CA VAL A 283 -39.84 -17.16 2.79
C VAL A 283 -39.05 -17.45 4.06
N PHE A 284 -38.61 -16.40 4.74
CA PHE A 284 -38.02 -16.47 6.08
C PHE A 284 -38.61 -15.40 7.02
N GLU A 285 -38.49 -15.65 8.32
CA GLU A 285 -38.79 -14.69 9.39
C GLU A 285 -37.54 -14.52 10.26
N THR A 286 -37.24 -13.28 10.64
CA THR A 286 -36.12 -12.97 11.53
C THR A 286 -36.42 -11.77 12.43
N GLN A 287 -35.57 -11.53 13.43
CA GLN A 287 -35.73 -10.43 14.39
C GLN A 287 -34.64 -9.38 14.21
N TYR A 288 -35.04 -8.11 14.27
CA TYR A 288 -34.14 -6.97 14.34
C TYR A 288 -34.11 -6.41 15.77
N GLN A 289 -32.98 -6.57 16.45
CA GLN A 289 -32.74 -6.10 17.82
C GLN A 289 -31.77 -4.89 17.79
N PRO A 290 -32.28 -3.64 17.74
CA PRO A 290 -31.45 -2.45 17.62
C PRO A 290 -30.59 -2.19 18.86
N ARG A 291 -29.34 -1.77 18.65
CA ARG A 291 -28.34 -1.47 19.70
C ARG A 291 -27.76 -0.07 19.56
N ALA A 292 -27.05 0.14 18.46
CA ALA A 292 -26.37 1.40 18.10
C ALA A 292 -27.17 2.27 17.12
N ALA A 293 -28.27 1.76 16.58
CA ALA A 293 -29.17 2.46 15.66
C ALA A 293 -29.74 3.73 16.30
N THR A 294 -29.96 4.76 15.48
CA THR A 294 -30.51 6.05 15.95
C THR A 294 -32.02 5.95 16.18
N LEU A 295 -32.57 6.80 17.03
CA LEU A 295 -33.99 6.74 17.41
C LEU A 295 -34.95 7.25 16.32
N GLY A 296 -36.18 6.75 16.38
CA GLY A 296 -37.24 7.05 15.41
C GLY A 296 -37.13 6.21 14.13
N SER A 297 -37.92 6.53 13.11
CA SER A 297 -37.95 5.83 11.82
C SER A 297 -36.58 5.72 11.14
N GLN A 298 -35.98 4.52 11.17
CA GLN A 298 -34.75 4.16 10.48
C GLN A 298 -35.03 3.32 9.23
N SER A 299 -34.17 3.44 8.21
CA SER A 299 -34.10 2.51 7.08
C SER A 299 -32.93 1.55 7.33
N ILE A 300 -33.23 0.31 7.68
CA ILE A 300 -32.24 -0.72 8.02
C ILE A 300 -31.91 -1.54 6.77
N SER A 301 -30.63 -1.78 6.53
CA SER A 301 -30.17 -2.65 5.43
C SER A 301 -30.01 -4.10 5.91
N ILE A 302 -30.44 -5.01 5.05
CA ILE A 302 -30.30 -6.45 5.20
C ILE A 302 -29.81 -7.04 3.88
N GLU A 303 -28.82 -7.92 3.97
CA GLU A 303 -28.14 -8.52 2.84
C GLU A 303 -28.14 -10.03 2.96
N TYR A 304 -28.43 -10.72 1.86
CA TYR A 304 -28.21 -12.15 1.73
C TYR A 304 -26.73 -12.41 1.42
N VAL A 305 -26.08 -13.17 2.29
CA VAL A 305 -24.66 -13.54 2.18
C VAL A 305 -24.58 -15.03 1.82
N PRO A 306 -24.44 -15.39 0.53
CA PRO A 306 -24.29 -16.78 0.11
C PRO A 306 -22.93 -17.37 0.53
N ASP A 307 -22.91 -18.67 0.83
CA ASP A 307 -21.67 -19.44 1.01
C ASP A 307 -20.74 -19.33 -0.21
N THR A 308 -19.42 -19.45 0.02
CA THR A 308 -18.40 -19.24 -1.01
C THR A 308 -18.47 -20.25 -2.18
N ASP A 309 -19.14 -21.39 -2.00
CA ASP A 309 -19.38 -22.40 -3.04
C ASP A 309 -20.87 -22.53 -3.44
N SER A 310 -21.75 -21.69 -2.88
CA SER A 310 -23.14 -21.55 -3.31
C SER A 310 -23.21 -21.04 -4.75
N VAL A 311 -24.26 -21.41 -5.48
CA VAL A 311 -24.55 -20.91 -6.84
C VAL A 311 -25.18 -19.52 -6.83
N TYR A 312 -25.72 -19.06 -5.70
CA TYR A 312 -26.52 -17.83 -5.65
C TYR A 312 -25.65 -16.60 -5.39
N LEU A 313 -25.92 -15.49 -6.08
CA LEU A 313 -25.30 -14.20 -5.78
C LEU A 313 -25.88 -13.58 -4.50
N SER A 314 -25.12 -12.66 -3.89
CA SER A 314 -25.65 -11.81 -2.82
C SER A 314 -26.63 -10.79 -3.39
N ASP A 315 -27.61 -10.41 -2.57
CA ASP A 315 -28.50 -9.28 -2.86
C ASP A 315 -28.82 -8.54 -1.56
N ASN A 316 -29.14 -7.25 -1.66
CA ASN A 316 -29.44 -6.40 -0.51
C ASN A 316 -30.81 -5.74 -0.65
N ALA A 317 -31.48 -5.59 0.48
CA ALA A 317 -32.76 -4.93 0.58
C ALA A 317 -32.81 -4.05 1.83
N THR A 318 -33.83 -3.19 1.92
CA THR A 318 -34.03 -2.31 3.07
C THR A 318 -35.46 -2.40 3.60
N PHE A 319 -35.60 -2.27 4.91
CA PHE A 319 -36.90 -2.13 5.58
C PHE A 319 -36.89 -0.92 6.51
N THR A 320 -38.06 -0.31 6.70
CA THR A 320 -38.23 0.84 7.58
C THR A 320 -38.86 0.41 8.90
N ILE A 321 -38.30 0.84 10.03
CA ILE A 321 -38.82 0.55 11.38
C ILE A 321 -38.54 1.71 12.35
N ASP A 322 -39.45 1.97 13.29
CA ASP A 322 -39.27 3.01 14.31
C ASP A 322 -38.49 2.49 15.52
N VAL A 323 -37.25 2.98 15.69
CA VAL A 323 -36.35 2.50 16.74
C VAL A 323 -36.60 3.24 18.05
N GLN A 324 -36.93 2.49 19.11
CA GLN A 324 -37.19 3.00 20.44
C GLN A 324 -36.00 2.79 21.39
N GLN A 325 -35.88 3.66 22.38
CA GLN A 325 -34.79 3.61 23.37
C GLN A 325 -35.16 2.73 24.55
N VAL A 326 -34.20 1.92 25.02
CA VAL A 326 -34.18 1.32 26.35
C VAL A 326 -33.03 1.89 27.17
N THR A 327 -33.22 1.97 28.49
CA THR A 327 -32.16 2.32 29.43
C THR A 327 -31.56 1.04 29.98
N PRO A 328 -30.25 0.76 29.77
CA PRO A 328 -29.61 -0.41 30.35
C PRO A 328 -29.24 -0.19 31.82
N ASP A 329 -29.19 -1.27 32.58
CA ASP A 329 -28.48 -1.34 33.85
C ASP A 329 -26.97 -1.47 33.58
N VAL A 330 -26.16 -0.59 34.16
CA VAL A 330 -24.69 -0.64 34.06
C VAL A 330 -24.05 -0.67 35.43
N THR A 331 -23.24 -1.70 35.66
CA THR A 331 -22.44 -1.89 36.87
C THR A 331 -20.96 -1.86 36.53
N SER A 332 -20.14 -1.29 37.42
CA SER A 332 -18.69 -1.27 37.27
C SER A 332 -17.98 -1.64 38.55
N GLU A 333 -16.85 -2.33 38.41
CA GLU A 333 -16.00 -2.79 39.51
C GLU A 333 -14.51 -2.61 39.15
N THR A 334 -13.67 -2.41 40.16
CA THR A 334 -12.21 -2.37 40.01
C THR A 334 -11.56 -3.48 40.83
N SER A 335 -10.48 -4.05 40.29
CA SER A 335 -9.69 -5.10 40.95
C SER A 335 -8.90 -4.63 42.19
N THR A 336 -8.85 -3.32 42.44
CA THR A 336 -8.25 -2.69 43.63
C THR A 336 -8.99 -1.39 43.97
N GLU A 337 -8.96 -1.02 45.24
CA GLU A 337 -9.48 0.25 45.77
C GLU A 337 -8.41 1.34 45.83
N THR A 338 -7.13 1.02 45.64
CA THR A 338 -6.02 1.99 45.73
C THR A 338 -4.98 1.76 44.64
N VAL A 339 -4.50 2.84 44.03
CA VAL A 339 -3.55 2.86 42.90
C VAL A 339 -2.58 4.04 42.99
N ARG A 340 -1.38 3.89 42.40
CA ARG A 340 -0.32 4.90 42.24
C ARG A 340 -0.03 5.18 40.78
N TYR A 341 0.80 6.19 40.50
CA TYR A 341 1.31 6.45 39.16
C TYR A 341 1.95 5.18 38.58
N GLY A 342 1.59 4.84 37.35
CA GLY A 342 2.15 3.68 36.65
C GLY A 342 1.58 2.33 37.09
N ASP A 343 0.83 2.24 38.20
CA ASP A 343 0.14 1.00 38.59
C ASP A 343 -0.82 0.55 37.49
N ARG A 344 -0.99 -0.77 37.37
CA ARG A 344 -1.96 -1.41 36.49
C ARG A 344 -3.07 -2.05 37.31
N PHE A 345 -4.31 -1.82 36.90
CA PHE A 345 -5.48 -2.46 37.49
C PHE A 345 -6.51 -2.78 36.42
N ASN A 346 -7.26 -3.86 36.64
CA ASN A 346 -8.41 -4.19 35.82
C ASN A 346 -9.63 -3.40 36.30
N ALA A 347 -10.33 -2.77 35.36
CA ALA A 347 -11.70 -2.29 35.53
C ALA A 347 -12.64 -3.19 34.71
N THR A 348 -13.75 -3.60 35.30
CA THR A 348 -14.77 -4.42 34.67
C THR A 348 -16.08 -3.66 34.64
N THR A 349 -16.83 -3.81 33.55
CA THR A 349 -18.18 -3.26 33.36
C THR A 349 -19.12 -4.39 32.93
N SER A 350 -20.37 -4.34 33.36
CA SER A 350 -21.45 -5.20 32.89
C SER A 350 -22.65 -4.34 32.50
N VAL A 351 -23.10 -4.50 31.25
CA VAL A 351 -24.23 -3.80 30.64
C VAL A 351 -25.34 -4.83 30.38
N SER A 352 -26.52 -4.61 30.94
CA SER A 352 -27.67 -5.50 30.76
C SER A 352 -28.98 -4.74 30.59
N VAL A 353 -29.94 -5.32 29.86
CA VAL A 353 -31.34 -4.88 29.79
C VAL A 353 -32.19 -6.06 30.26
N GLU A 354 -33.03 -5.85 31.27
CA GLU A 354 -33.89 -6.91 31.86
C GLU A 354 -33.11 -8.18 32.28
N SER A 355 -31.86 -8.02 32.73
CA SER A 355 -30.89 -9.10 33.05
C SER A 355 -30.26 -9.83 31.85
N ALA A 356 -30.64 -9.51 30.60
CA ALA A 356 -29.94 -9.98 29.42
C ALA A 356 -28.72 -9.09 29.14
N GLY A 357 -27.53 -9.69 28.99
CA GLY A 357 -26.30 -8.95 28.67
C GLY A 357 -26.36 -8.34 27.27
N VAL A 358 -25.87 -7.10 27.12
CA VAL A 358 -25.85 -6.38 25.84
C VAL A 358 -24.44 -6.39 25.26
N ASP A 359 -24.18 -7.27 24.30
CA ASP A 359 -22.92 -7.32 23.54
C ASP A 359 -22.74 -6.15 22.55
N GLU A 360 -21.51 -5.93 22.09
CA GLU A 360 -21.14 -4.92 21.07
C GLU A 360 -21.43 -3.46 21.48
N VAL A 361 -21.56 -3.18 22.78
CA VAL A 361 -21.72 -1.83 23.33
C VAL A 361 -20.34 -1.25 23.65
N PRO A 362 -19.96 -0.09 23.08
CA PRO A 362 -18.72 0.59 23.45
C PRO A 362 -18.83 1.18 24.85
N VAL A 363 -17.78 1.00 25.65
CA VAL A 363 -17.66 1.58 26.99
C VAL A 363 -16.35 2.36 27.10
N GLU A 364 -16.44 3.59 27.58
CA GLU A 364 -15.28 4.39 27.98
C GLU A 364 -15.10 4.31 29.49
N PHE A 365 -13.87 4.05 29.93
CA PHE A 365 -13.45 4.24 31.32
C PHE A 365 -12.76 5.60 31.46
N ALA A 366 -13.24 6.44 32.37
CA ALA A 366 -12.68 7.76 32.63
C ALA A 366 -12.37 7.97 34.13
N ILE A 367 -11.35 8.76 34.43
CA ILE A 367 -10.99 9.20 35.79
C ILE A 367 -10.76 10.71 35.74
N ASP A 368 -11.32 11.47 36.68
CA ASP A 368 -11.35 12.95 36.65
C ASP A 368 -11.83 13.55 35.31
N GLY A 369 -12.67 12.80 34.58
CA GLY A 369 -13.18 13.16 33.25
C GLY A 369 -12.27 12.81 32.07
N ALA A 370 -10.98 12.49 32.31
CA ALA A 370 -10.07 12.02 31.28
C ALA A 370 -10.34 10.55 30.95
N VAL A 371 -10.54 10.23 29.66
CA VAL A 371 -10.70 8.84 29.20
C VAL A 371 -9.35 8.13 29.31
N VAL A 372 -9.29 7.09 30.15
CA VAL A 372 -8.08 6.31 30.41
C VAL A 372 -8.07 4.97 29.67
N ALA A 373 -9.24 4.46 29.26
CA ALA A 373 -9.36 3.30 28.38
C ALA A 373 -10.70 3.26 27.65
N ARG A 374 -10.76 2.46 26.57
CA ARG A 374 -11.96 2.18 25.77
C ARG A 374 -12.01 0.69 25.49
N THR A 375 -13.20 0.11 25.55
CA THR A 375 -13.44 -1.31 25.29
C THR A 375 -14.86 -1.52 24.76
N THR A 376 -15.23 -2.76 24.42
CA THR A 376 -16.56 -3.14 23.93
C THR A 376 -17.05 -4.37 24.67
N THR A 377 -18.34 -4.43 25.01
CA THR A 377 -18.93 -5.59 25.68
C THR A 377 -18.90 -6.84 24.82
N GLY A 378 -18.47 -7.96 25.41
CA GLY A 378 -18.55 -9.28 24.78
C GLY A 378 -19.95 -9.90 24.87
N PRO A 379 -20.15 -11.14 24.37
CA PRO A 379 -21.44 -11.83 24.25
C PRO A 379 -22.34 -11.85 25.50
N ASN A 380 -21.76 -11.73 26.70
CA ASN A 380 -22.48 -11.73 27.97
C ASN A 380 -22.77 -10.32 28.52
N GLY A 381 -22.57 -9.25 27.73
CA GLY A 381 -22.71 -7.87 28.18
C GLY A 381 -21.56 -7.34 29.04
N THR A 382 -20.49 -8.11 29.24
CA THR A 382 -19.36 -7.76 30.09
C THR A 382 -18.13 -7.33 29.29
N ALA A 383 -17.37 -6.36 29.78
CA ALA A 383 -16.03 -6.04 29.31
C ALA A 383 -15.06 -5.81 30.49
N THR A 384 -13.79 -6.17 30.31
CA THR A 384 -12.71 -5.94 31.28
C THR A 384 -11.52 -5.34 30.58
N GLU A 385 -10.95 -4.28 31.14
CA GLU A 385 -9.84 -3.53 30.53
C GLU A 385 -8.72 -3.26 31.55
N THR A 386 -7.45 -3.31 31.12
CA THR A 386 -6.29 -3.13 32.02
C THR A 386 -5.80 -1.69 31.95
N ILE A 387 -6.26 -0.85 32.87
CA ILE A 387 -5.89 0.56 32.96
C ILE A 387 -4.51 0.68 33.60
N ARG A 388 -3.60 1.45 32.98
CA ARG A 388 -2.39 1.96 33.64
C ARG A 388 -2.64 3.41 34.06
N LEU A 389 -2.49 3.73 35.35
CA LEU A 389 -2.80 5.07 35.86
C LEU A 389 -1.76 6.12 35.36
N PRO A 390 -2.17 7.17 34.61
CA PRO A 390 -1.25 8.18 34.12
C PRO A 390 -0.96 9.28 35.16
N ALA A 391 0.07 10.08 34.91
CA ALA A 391 0.47 11.22 35.75
C ALA A 391 -0.52 12.38 35.76
N SER A 392 -1.45 12.44 34.81
CA SER A 392 -2.45 13.51 34.66
C SER A 392 -3.69 13.35 35.55
N ILE A 393 -3.82 12.23 36.26
CA ILE A 393 -4.86 12.04 37.28
C ILE A 393 -4.33 12.57 38.60
N ASN A 394 -5.13 13.36 39.30
CA ASN A 394 -4.78 13.94 40.59
C ASN A 394 -4.84 12.88 41.71
N ASP A 395 -4.05 13.03 42.76
CA ASP A 395 -4.14 12.19 43.96
C ASP A 395 -5.40 12.47 44.80
N GLY A 396 -5.66 11.63 45.80
CA GLY A 396 -6.84 11.68 46.68
C GLY A 396 -7.98 10.74 46.25
N ASP A 397 -9.19 11.04 46.75
CA ASP A 397 -10.40 10.27 46.42
C ASP A 397 -10.84 10.55 44.98
N ARG A 398 -10.95 9.50 44.17
CA ARG A 398 -11.29 9.54 42.74
C ARG A 398 -12.40 8.53 42.42
N ARG A 399 -12.90 8.59 41.18
CA ARG A 399 -13.88 7.63 40.67
C ARG A 399 -13.46 7.16 39.29
N VAL A 400 -13.54 5.85 39.06
CA VAL A 400 -13.56 5.28 37.72
C VAL A 400 -14.99 5.33 37.22
N VAL A 401 -15.23 6.11 36.18
CA VAL A 401 -16.53 6.23 35.51
C VAL A 401 -16.53 5.30 34.30
N ALA A 402 -17.34 4.25 34.32
CA ALA A 402 -17.62 3.43 33.15
C ALA A 402 -18.87 3.98 32.47
N ARG A 403 -18.78 4.49 31.24
CA ARG A 403 -19.90 5.12 30.53
C ARG A 403 -20.11 4.55 29.14
N ILE A 404 -21.37 4.43 28.73
CA ILE A 404 -21.78 4.18 27.35
C ILE A 404 -21.89 5.56 26.66
N PRO A 405 -21.06 5.88 25.65
CA PRO A 405 -20.99 7.21 25.04
C PRO A 405 -22.08 7.43 23.97
N TYR A 406 -23.28 6.86 24.17
CA TYR A 406 -24.37 6.91 23.20
C TYR A 406 -25.34 8.06 23.46
N GLU A 407 -25.60 8.85 22.42
CA GLU A 407 -26.64 9.87 22.39
C GLU A 407 -27.70 9.50 21.34
N ASN A 408 -28.98 9.55 21.74
CA ASN A 408 -30.13 9.28 20.86
C ASN A 408 -30.00 7.95 20.08
N ARG A 409 -29.56 6.88 20.78
CA ARG A 409 -29.47 5.49 20.26
C ARG A 409 -30.44 4.55 20.97
N ALA A 410 -30.69 3.39 20.37
CA ALA A 410 -31.56 2.35 20.91
C ALA A 410 -31.17 1.90 22.33
N ILE A 411 -29.87 1.78 22.63
CA ILE A 411 -29.35 1.72 23.99
C ILE A 411 -29.05 3.15 24.47
N ALA A 412 -29.64 3.55 25.59
CA ALA A 412 -29.34 4.85 26.20
C ALA A 412 -27.90 4.94 26.73
N GLY A 413 -27.28 6.11 26.56
CA GLY A 413 -26.04 6.44 27.26
C GLY A 413 -26.27 6.58 28.76
N VAL A 414 -25.60 5.74 29.55
CA VAL A 414 -25.61 5.77 31.01
C VAL A 414 -24.19 5.59 31.54
N GLN A 415 -23.97 5.89 32.83
CA GLN A 415 -22.68 5.71 33.48
C GLN A 415 -22.82 5.05 34.85
N SER A 416 -21.78 4.29 35.23
CA SER A 416 -21.58 3.71 36.55
C SER A 416 -20.27 4.26 37.14
N GLU A 417 -20.20 4.44 38.45
CA GLU A 417 -19.06 5.07 39.13
C GLU A 417 -18.53 4.16 40.25
N THR A 418 -17.27 3.72 40.13
CA THR A 418 -16.56 2.95 41.16
C THR A 418 -15.56 3.85 41.89
N PRO A 419 -15.60 3.96 43.23
CA PRO A 419 -14.63 4.76 43.98
C PRO A 419 -13.25 4.10 43.99
N ILE A 420 -12.20 4.91 43.86
CA ILE A 420 -10.80 4.50 44.03
C ILE A 420 -10.02 5.60 44.77
N VAL A 421 -8.95 5.24 45.47
CA VAL A 421 -7.99 6.18 46.06
C VAL A 421 -6.75 6.22 45.19
N VAL A 422 -6.42 7.38 44.63
CA VAL A 422 -5.15 7.61 43.96
C VAL A 422 -4.15 8.12 45.01
N ALA A 423 -3.13 7.33 45.31
CA ALA A 423 -2.09 7.70 46.26
C ALA A 423 -0.98 8.50 45.56
N GLU A 424 -0.54 9.59 46.20
CA GLU A 424 0.63 10.34 45.75
C GLU A 424 1.85 9.41 45.62
N THR A 425 2.51 9.48 44.47
CA THR A 425 3.70 8.72 44.15
C THR A 425 4.90 9.64 44.26
N ARG A 426 5.64 9.51 45.37
CA ARG A 426 6.82 10.34 45.66
C ARG A 426 7.84 10.23 44.52
N THR A 427 8.34 11.38 44.07
CA THR A 427 9.37 11.44 43.02
C THR A 427 10.75 11.77 43.59
N THR A 428 11.77 11.64 42.75
CA THR A 428 13.15 12.07 43.01
C THR A 428 13.68 12.69 41.73
N LEU A 429 14.31 13.85 41.88
CA LEU A 429 14.90 14.63 40.81
C LEU A 429 16.42 14.64 40.98
N LEU A 430 17.13 14.21 39.96
CA LEU A 430 18.59 14.30 39.85
C LEU A 430 18.95 15.44 38.90
N LEU A 431 20.00 16.18 39.23
CA LEU A 431 20.47 17.34 38.46
C LEU A 431 21.99 17.37 38.43
N ASN A 432 22.55 17.59 37.24
CA ASN A 432 23.94 17.90 37.00
C ASN A 432 24.00 19.17 36.14
N ALA A 433 25.00 20.03 36.37
CA ALA A 433 25.22 21.23 35.58
C ALA A 433 26.71 21.40 35.32
N SER A 434 27.06 21.82 34.10
CA SER A 434 28.44 22.09 33.68
C SER A 434 28.51 23.34 32.82
N ARG A 435 29.62 24.09 32.89
CA ARG A 435 29.85 25.22 31.97
C ARG A 435 30.39 24.70 30.64
N ALA A 436 29.81 25.20 29.55
CA ALA A 436 30.31 25.08 28.18
C ALA A 436 30.80 26.44 27.67
N ALA A 437 31.27 26.51 26.43
CA ALA A 437 31.77 27.75 25.83
C ALA A 437 30.65 28.77 25.52
N ASP A 438 29.43 28.28 25.38
CA ASP A 438 28.22 28.93 24.89
C ASP A 438 27.11 29.06 25.95
N GLY A 439 27.25 28.42 27.11
CA GLY A 439 26.22 28.41 28.15
C GLY A 439 26.52 27.49 29.33
N ILE A 440 25.46 27.17 30.07
CA ILE A 440 25.45 26.16 31.13
C ILE A 440 24.63 24.96 30.63
N ILE A 441 25.29 23.83 30.38
CA ILE A 441 24.63 22.58 30.04
C ILE A 441 24.06 21.98 31.33
N VAL A 442 22.74 21.81 31.36
CA VAL A 442 22.00 21.19 32.46
C VAL A 442 21.48 19.85 31.99
N GLU A 443 21.75 18.81 32.77
CA GLU A 443 21.23 17.45 32.58
C GLU A 443 20.52 17.01 33.85
N GLY A 444 19.44 16.26 33.72
CA GLY A 444 18.76 15.72 34.89
C GLY A 444 17.86 14.53 34.58
N GLN A 445 17.33 13.93 35.64
CA GLN A 445 16.40 12.81 35.53
C GLN A 445 15.36 12.84 36.65
N LEU A 446 14.09 12.70 36.28
CA LEU A 446 12.95 12.55 37.17
C LEU A 446 12.49 11.08 37.20
N ARG A 447 12.36 10.52 38.40
CA ARG A 447 11.86 9.16 38.62
C ARG A 447 10.91 9.11 39.83
N THR A 448 10.16 8.03 39.98
CA THR A 448 9.56 7.66 41.27
C THR A 448 10.66 7.25 42.25
N VAL A 449 10.39 7.28 43.56
CA VAL A 449 11.30 6.76 44.59
C VAL A 449 11.59 5.26 44.39
N ASP A 450 10.64 4.52 43.83
CA ASP A 450 10.75 3.09 43.54
C ASP A 450 11.54 2.80 42.22
N GLY A 451 11.90 3.84 41.47
CA GLY A 451 12.84 3.79 40.34
C GLY A 451 12.22 3.91 38.94
N ASP A 452 10.89 3.98 38.84
CA ASP A 452 10.17 4.13 37.57
C ASP A 452 10.44 5.49 36.91
N THR A 453 10.50 5.50 35.59
CA THR A 453 10.76 6.71 34.79
C THR A 453 9.51 7.58 34.65
N VAL A 454 9.62 8.87 34.97
CA VAL A 454 8.51 9.83 34.83
C VAL A 454 8.64 10.58 33.51
N ALA A 455 7.90 10.15 32.50
CA ALA A 455 7.98 10.65 31.12
C ALA A 455 7.02 11.80 30.81
N GLY A 456 7.45 12.72 29.93
CA GLY A 456 6.61 13.78 29.35
C GLY A 456 6.12 14.81 30.37
N ARG A 457 6.90 15.07 31.44
CA ARG A 457 6.53 16.02 32.49
C ARG A 457 7.45 17.23 32.53
N PRO A 458 6.93 18.46 32.73
CA PRO A 458 7.72 19.68 32.78
C PRO A 458 8.50 19.82 34.09
N VAL A 459 9.83 19.97 33.98
CA VAL A 459 10.71 20.41 35.05
C VAL A 459 11.02 21.89 34.86
N ARG A 460 10.90 22.69 35.92
CA ARG A 460 11.27 24.10 35.93
C ARG A 460 12.71 24.26 36.36
N LEU A 461 13.52 24.93 35.54
CA LEU A 461 14.90 25.30 35.85
C LEU A 461 14.97 26.79 36.18
N GLN A 462 15.68 27.16 37.24
CA GLN A 462 15.91 28.53 37.66
C GLN A 462 17.36 28.73 38.09
N THR A 463 17.94 29.88 37.75
CA THR A 463 19.25 30.32 38.23
C THR A 463 19.11 31.35 39.34
N ASP A 464 20.10 31.42 40.24
CA ASP A 464 20.26 32.50 41.21
C ASP A 464 20.54 33.88 40.56
N ALA A 465 21.25 33.88 39.43
CA ALA A 465 21.46 35.07 38.59
C ALA A 465 20.18 35.61 37.91
N GLY A 466 19.08 34.86 37.93
CA GLY A 466 17.83 35.19 37.25
C GLY A 466 17.70 34.51 35.89
N GLY A 467 16.48 34.04 35.60
CA GLY A 467 16.16 33.20 34.45
C GLY A 467 15.25 32.06 34.88
N THR A 468 14.29 31.68 34.04
CA THR A 468 13.42 30.53 34.28
C THR A 468 13.07 29.87 32.97
N GLN A 469 13.37 28.57 32.87
CA GLN A 469 13.08 27.75 31.70
C GLN A 469 12.26 26.53 32.13
N ARG A 470 11.45 26.01 31.20
CA ARG A 470 10.82 24.68 31.36
C ARG A 470 11.44 23.74 30.35
N VAL A 471 11.62 22.48 30.76
CA VAL A 471 12.07 21.39 29.92
C VAL A 471 11.24 20.16 30.23
N GLU A 472 10.79 19.43 29.22
CA GLU A 472 10.03 18.20 29.41
C GLU A 472 10.95 16.99 29.55
N THR A 473 10.57 16.03 30.37
CA THR A 473 11.28 14.75 30.48
C THR A 473 11.00 13.87 29.26
N THR A 474 12.06 13.23 28.75
CA THR A 474 11.96 12.20 27.71
C THR A 474 11.21 10.96 28.23
N ARG A 475 10.96 9.98 27.34
CA ARG A 475 10.38 8.67 27.73
C ARG A 475 11.14 7.95 28.86
N ASN A 476 12.43 8.24 29.05
CA ASN A 476 13.26 7.65 30.10
C ASN A 476 13.36 8.53 31.36
N GLY A 477 12.53 9.57 31.47
CA GLY A 477 12.53 10.52 32.58
C GLY A 477 13.70 11.51 32.58
N SER A 478 14.64 11.42 31.63
CA SER A 478 15.79 12.34 31.53
C SER A 478 15.45 13.62 30.77
N PHE A 479 16.19 14.69 31.03
CA PHE A 479 16.17 15.92 30.24
C PHE A 479 17.57 16.51 30.09
N ARG A 480 17.78 17.29 29.02
CA ARG A 480 19.01 18.07 28.80
C ARG A 480 18.64 19.40 28.15
N THR A 481 19.27 20.48 28.58
CA THR A 481 19.12 21.81 27.96
C THR A 481 20.34 22.69 28.22
N SER A 482 20.40 23.86 27.58
CA SER A 482 21.42 24.88 27.81
C SER A 482 20.76 26.15 28.37
N LEU A 483 21.34 26.72 29.42
CA LEU A 483 20.94 28.01 30.00
C LEU A 483 21.98 29.06 29.63
N GLU A 484 21.56 30.32 29.44
CA GLU A 484 22.49 31.44 29.23
C GLU A 484 23.47 31.57 30.42
N ASN A 485 24.76 31.73 30.12
CA ASN A 485 25.78 31.91 31.15
C ASN A 485 25.78 33.38 31.63
N PRO A 486 25.55 33.67 32.93
CA PRO A 486 25.52 35.04 33.42
C PRO A 486 26.90 35.73 33.28
N PRO A 487 26.94 37.06 33.12
CA PRO A 487 28.14 37.81 32.75
C PRO A 487 29.20 37.96 33.86
N SER A 488 29.06 37.28 34.99
CA SER A 488 30.02 37.30 36.11
C SER A 488 30.75 35.97 36.28
N ASN A 489 32.02 36.03 36.65
CA ASN A 489 32.82 34.87 37.08
C ASN A 489 32.42 34.37 38.49
N GLU A 490 31.16 34.49 38.86
CA GLU A 490 30.66 34.11 40.19
C GLU A 490 30.25 32.63 40.21
N SER A 491 29.92 32.12 41.40
CA SER A 491 29.26 30.83 41.50
C SER A 491 27.81 30.96 41.05
N VAL A 492 27.34 30.03 40.21
CA VAL A 492 25.96 30.01 39.70
C VAL A 492 25.25 28.78 40.24
N THR A 493 24.09 28.97 40.85
CA THR A 493 23.26 27.90 41.41
C THR A 493 22.09 27.64 40.48
N VAL A 494 22.05 26.44 39.89
CA VAL A 494 20.91 25.95 39.12
C VAL A 494 20.01 25.15 40.06
N ILE A 495 18.76 25.57 40.19
CA ILE A 495 17.70 24.88 40.92
C ILE A 495 16.75 24.28 39.89
N ALA A 496 16.52 22.97 39.97
CA ALA A 496 15.48 22.28 39.22
C ALA A 496 14.34 21.91 40.16
N THR A 497 13.11 22.28 39.79
CA THR A 497 11.89 21.99 40.55
C THR A 497 10.90 21.27 39.66
N PHE A 498 10.50 20.08 40.08
CA PHE A 498 9.32 19.37 39.62
C PHE A 498 8.17 19.65 40.61
N ASP A 499 7.15 20.37 40.15
CA ASP A 499 5.98 20.76 40.94
C ASP A 499 4.78 20.91 39.99
N GLU A 500 3.85 19.95 40.07
CA GLU A 500 2.66 19.88 39.24
C GLU A 500 1.43 19.60 40.11
N PRO A 501 0.70 20.64 40.56
CA PRO A 501 -0.43 20.49 41.47
C PRO A 501 -1.67 19.83 40.83
N GLN A 502 -1.58 19.41 39.56
CA GLN A 502 -2.59 18.62 38.85
C GLN A 502 -1.93 17.30 38.38
N SER A 503 -1.50 16.51 39.35
CA SER A 503 -0.84 15.21 39.16
C SER A 503 -1.00 14.34 40.41
N ASN A 504 -0.72 13.04 40.27
CA ASN A 504 -0.52 12.09 41.37
C ASN A 504 0.96 11.89 41.70
N LEU A 505 1.85 12.67 41.11
CA LEU A 505 3.29 12.66 41.36
C LEU A 505 3.64 13.70 42.44
N GLY A 506 4.29 13.25 43.52
CA GLY A 506 4.79 14.15 44.55
C GLY A 506 5.90 15.05 44.02
N ASN A 507 6.04 16.25 44.57
CA ASN A 507 7.03 17.22 44.13
C ASN A 507 8.48 16.76 44.40
N ALA A 508 9.43 17.34 43.65
CA ALA A 508 10.86 17.13 43.87
C ALA A 508 11.68 18.37 43.49
N THR A 509 12.77 18.60 44.21
CA THR A 509 13.70 19.71 43.94
C THR A 509 15.13 19.20 44.01
N ALA A 510 15.97 19.66 43.08
CA ALA A 510 17.39 19.36 43.01
C ALA A 510 18.18 20.65 42.76
N THR A 511 19.43 20.69 43.22
CA THR A 511 20.29 21.88 43.11
C THR A 511 21.70 21.49 42.71
N ALA A 512 22.27 22.21 41.74
CA ALA A 512 23.64 22.05 41.29
C ALA A 512 24.35 23.43 41.32
N THR A 513 25.52 23.50 41.95
CA THR A 513 26.29 24.75 42.08
C THR A 513 27.56 24.68 41.24
N LEU A 514 27.68 25.59 40.28
CA LEU A 514 28.87 25.82 39.47
C LEU A 514 29.78 26.81 40.18
N THR A 515 31.03 26.45 40.42
CA THR A 515 32.00 27.38 41.04
C THR A 515 32.50 28.42 40.06
N ALA A 516 32.82 29.62 40.55
CA ALA A 516 33.63 30.63 39.86
C ALA A 516 34.85 29.99 39.14
N GLY A 517 35.07 30.32 37.86
CA GLY A 517 35.97 29.55 37.01
C GLY A 517 37.45 29.59 37.45
N SER A 518 38.03 28.42 37.72
CA SER A 518 39.45 28.19 37.43
C SER A 518 39.58 27.87 35.94
N GLY A 519 39.95 28.87 35.14
CA GLY A 519 40.49 28.63 33.80
C GLY A 519 41.79 27.83 33.90
N GLY A 520 42.08 27.05 32.85
CA GLY A 520 43.08 25.96 32.87
C GLY A 520 44.42 26.26 33.55
N GLY A 521 44.83 25.33 34.42
CA GLY A 521 46.16 25.22 34.99
C GLY A 521 46.55 23.75 35.17
N ASN A 522 47.80 23.41 34.84
CA ASN A 522 48.34 22.06 35.04
C ASN A 522 48.17 21.59 36.50
N PRO A 523 48.05 20.27 36.75
CA PRO A 523 47.96 19.74 38.11
C PRO A 523 49.23 20.07 38.90
N PRO A 524 49.13 20.68 40.10
CA PRO A 524 50.27 20.82 40.99
C PRO A 524 50.62 19.45 41.57
N VAL A 525 51.84 19.00 41.29
CA VAL A 525 52.42 17.78 41.88
C VAL A 525 52.77 17.99 43.35
N GLY A 526 52.04 17.28 44.22
CA GLY A 526 52.52 16.80 45.53
C GLY A 526 52.49 17.77 46.73
N SER A 527 51.75 17.38 47.77
CA SER A 527 52.27 17.24 49.15
C SER A 527 51.25 16.49 50.01
N ASP A 528 51.71 15.54 50.82
CA ASP A 528 50.86 14.72 51.70
C ASP A 528 50.15 15.56 52.78
N SER A 529 48.88 15.23 53.07
CA SER A 529 48.20 15.45 54.35
C SER A 529 46.88 14.66 54.36
N ASP A 530 46.74 13.73 55.31
CA ASP A 530 45.52 12.93 55.52
C ASP A 530 44.28 13.77 55.89
N SER A 531 43.08 13.17 55.71
CA SER A 531 41.72 13.68 56.01
C SER A 531 41.17 14.62 54.93
N ASP A 532 40.17 14.24 54.12
CA ASP A 532 38.88 13.68 54.56
C ASP A 532 38.25 12.76 53.50
N LEU A 533 37.46 11.77 53.95
CA LEU A 533 36.75 10.82 53.08
C LEU A 533 35.42 11.43 52.59
N LEU A 534 34.89 10.93 51.45
CA LEU A 534 33.50 11.00 50.93
C LEU A 534 33.30 11.45 49.46
N ILE A 535 34.35 11.46 48.60
CA ILE A 535 34.14 11.64 47.14
C ILE A 535 35.03 10.68 46.32
N ASP A 536 34.64 9.40 46.21
CA ASP A 536 35.24 8.50 45.20
C ASP A 536 34.32 7.35 44.73
N THR A 537 32.99 7.51 44.86
CA THR A 537 32.01 6.44 44.58
C THR A 537 31.05 6.74 43.42
N LEU A 538 31.33 7.76 42.58
CA LEU A 538 30.40 8.21 41.53
C LEU A 538 30.90 8.08 40.07
N VAL A 539 32.12 7.59 39.84
CA VAL A 539 32.69 7.48 38.47
C VAL A 539 32.76 6.03 37.95
N ALA A 540 32.56 5.02 38.82
CA ALA A 540 32.74 3.60 38.48
C ALA A 540 31.53 2.89 37.83
N ILE A 541 30.42 3.58 37.53
CA ILE A 541 29.17 2.95 37.04
C ILE A 541 28.88 3.26 35.56
N LEU A 542 29.52 4.26 34.94
CA LEU A 542 29.16 4.70 33.56
C LEU A 542 30.02 4.17 32.41
N LEU A 543 31.06 3.37 32.67
CA LEU A 543 31.80 2.65 31.62
C LEU A 543 32.03 1.20 32.04
N GLY A 544 31.29 0.29 31.41
CA GLY A 544 31.51 -1.14 31.60
C GLY A 544 32.85 -1.57 31.02
N SER A 545 33.72 -2.12 31.85
CA SER A 545 35.00 -2.73 31.45
C SER A 545 35.15 -4.10 32.10
N ASP A 546 35.29 -5.13 31.27
CA ASP A 546 35.47 -6.53 31.68
C ASP A 546 36.89 -6.77 32.23
N GLU A 547 37.12 -6.63 33.54
CA GLU A 547 38.31 -7.21 34.18
C GLU A 547 37.98 -7.97 35.47
N ARG A 548 38.34 -9.27 35.48
CA ARG A 548 38.20 -10.16 36.63
C ARG A 548 39.44 -10.11 37.52
N PRO A 549 39.32 -9.94 38.85
CA PRO A 549 40.42 -10.24 39.76
C PRO A 549 40.51 -11.74 40.08
N ALA A 550 41.59 -12.37 39.64
CA ALA A 550 42.20 -13.51 40.34
C ALA A 550 42.87 -12.98 41.64
N ALA A 551 43.10 -13.73 42.73
CA ALA A 551 42.74 -15.08 43.19
C ALA A 551 42.91 -15.11 44.74
N GLY A 552 42.44 -16.15 45.46
CA GLY A 552 42.74 -16.25 46.91
C GLY A 552 41.93 -17.25 47.75
N PHE A 553 42.16 -18.54 47.56
CA PHE A 553 41.56 -19.70 48.23
C PHE A 553 41.25 -19.63 49.75
N GLY A 554 40.14 -20.27 50.15
CA GLY A 554 39.73 -20.43 51.56
C GLY A 554 38.70 -21.55 51.88
N ASN A 555 38.90 -22.77 51.37
CA ASN A 555 38.31 -24.07 51.80
C ASN A 555 36.78 -24.21 52.12
N GLY A 556 36.07 -25.06 51.34
CA GLY A 556 34.70 -25.50 51.67
C GLY A 556 34.03 -26.49 50.70
N ILE A 557 34.51 -27.75 50.67
CA ILE A 557 33.89 -28.99 50.09
C ILE A 557 32.34 -29.01 50.22
N ILE A 558 31.45 -29.46 49.31
CA ILE A 558 31.35 -30.50 48.23
C ILE A 558 30.32 -29.97 47.18
N GLY A 559 30.18 -30.34 45.89
CA GLY A 559 30.83 -31.29 44.95
C GLY A 559 29.85 -31.76 43.83
N TYR A 560 30.33 -32.48 42.79
CA TYR A 560 29.62 -32.97 41.56
C TYR A 560 29.07 -31.87 40.61
N SER A 561 29.62 -31.55 39.42
CA SER A 561 30.21 -32.30 38.29
C SER A 561 29.20 -32.85 37.27
N TRP A 562 29.01 -32.12 36.15
CA TRP A 562 29.18 -32.64 34.77
C TRP A 562 29.02 -31.54 33.69
N LEU A 563 29.89 -31.59 32.69
CA LEU A 563 29.88 -30.90 31.38
C LEU A 563 30.68 -31.81 30.42
N PRO A 564 30.29 -31.96 29.14
CA PRO A 564 31.05 -31.33 28.05
C PRO A 564 30.11 -30.66 27.00
N VAL A 565 30.42 -29.52 26.35
CA VAL A 565 31.51 -29.14 25.40
C VAL A 565 31.27 -29.60 23.95
N VAL A 566 31.63 -28.72 22.98
CA VAL A 566 31.47 -28.76 21.51
C VAL A 566 30.02 -28.46 21.06
N GLY A 567 29.69 -27.43 20.27
CA GLY A 567 30.38 -26.79 19.13
C GLY A 567 29.67 -27.24 17.84
N GLY A 568 29.40 -26.46 16.80
CA GLY A 568 29.71 -25.07 16.47
C GLY A 568 29.65 -24.92 14.93
N GLY A 569 29.23 -23.75 14.43
CA GLY A 569 29.38 -23.37 13.02
C GLY A 569 28.20 -23.64 12.06
N ALA A 570 28.17 -22.78 11.03
CA ALA A 570 27.46 -22.89 9.74
C ALA A 570 25.92 -22.98 9.72
N ALA A 571 25.29 -21.84 9.38
CA ALA A 571 23.96 -21.79 8.77
C ALA A 571 24.06 -20.97 7.46
N LEU A 572 24.48 -21.63 6.40
CA LEU A 572 24.28 -21.21 5.01
C LEU A 572 23.67 -22.40 4.25
N THR A 573 22.82 -22.10 3.27
CA THR A 573 22.17 -23.00 2.29
C THR A 573 20.85 -23.71 2.68
N VAL A 574 19.99 -23.80 1.65
CA VAL A 574 18.78 -24.63 1.47
C VAL A 574 17.45 -24.15 2.09
N VAL A 575 16.76 -23.26 1.36
CA VAL A 575 15.31 -23.37 1.14
C VAL A 575 15.07 -23.59 -0.35
N GLY A 576 15.26 -24.85 -0.77
CA GLY A 576 15.10 -25.32 -2.15
C GLY A 576 14.67 -26.78 -2.16
N ALA A 577 13.60 -27.09 -1.40
CA ALA A 577 13.20 -28.47 -1.08
C ALA A 577 11.70 -28.66 -0.81
N ALA A 578 10.83 -27.73 -1.21
CA ALA A 578 9.38 -27.80 -0.95
C ALA A 578 8.54 -28.43 -2.08
N TRP A 579 9.16 -28.78 -3.23
CA TRP A 579 8.43 -29.15 -4.46
C TRP A 579 8.31 -30.67 -4.72
N PHE A 580 8.66 -31.55 -3.76
CA PHE A 580 8.87 -32.99 -4.05
C PHE A 580 8.11 -34.00 -3.16
N VAL A 581 7.08 -33.60 -2.41
CA VAL A 581 6.44 -34.50 -1.40
C VAL A 581 4.95 -34.83 -1.63
N VAL A 582 4.26 -34.20 -2.60
CA VAL A 582 2.81 -34.45 -2.82
C VAL A 582 2.52 -35.32 -4.07
N SER A 583 3.48 -35.52 -4.98
CA SER A 583 3.27 -36.24 -6.25
C SER A 583 3.50 -37.77 -6.21
N ARG A 584 3.12 -38.45 -5.12
CA ARG A 584 2.90 -39.93 -5.13
C ARG A 584 2.15 -40.43 -3.89
N ILE A 585 0.90 -40.86 -4.11
CA ILE A 585 0.18 -42.03 -3.55
C ILE A 585 -1.32 -41.70 -3.51
N ARG A 586 -2.03 -42.14 -4.56
CA ARG A 586 -3.40 -42.68 -4.52
C ARG A 586 -3.74 -43.25 -5.90
N GLN A 587 -3.37 -44.51 -6.09
CA GLN A 587 -3.89 -45.33 -7.20
C GLN A 587 -5.34 -45.75 -6.91
N PRO A 588 -6.14 -46.05 -7.96
CA PRO A 588 -7.58 -46.15 -7.84
C PRO A 588 -8.05 -47.45 -7.17
N ARG A 589 -9.29 -47.44 -6.68
CA ARG A 589 -10.07 -48.67 -6.50
C ARG A 589 -11.14 -48.75 -7.58
N GLU A 590 -11.04 -49.77 -8.40
CA GLU A 590 -12.15 -50.24 -9.22
C GLU A 590 -13.30 -50.65 -8.31
N THR A 591 -14.54 -50.30 -8.67
CA THR A 591 -15.71 -51.06 -8.24
C THR A 591 -16.69 -51.08 -9.40
N ASP A 592 -16.91 -52.28 -9.91
CA ASP A 592 -17.73 -52.59 -11.07
C ASP A 592 -19.22 -52.32 -10.79
N SER A 593 -19.91 -51.63 -11.71
CA SER A 593 -21.37 -51.54 -11.77
C SER A 593 -21.81 -51.09 -13.17
N THR A 594 -22.66 -51.90 -13.79
CA THR A 594 -22.92 -51.86 -15.23
C THR A 594 -24.32 -51.33 -15.60
N VAL A 595 -24.37 -50.25 -16.39
CA VAL A 595 -25.29 -50.01 -17.56
C VAL A 595 -26.83 -49.91 -17.27
N PRO A 596 -27.69 -49.19 -18.05
CA PRO A 596 -27.50 -48.31 -19.22
C PRO A 596 -27.83 -46.82 -18.94
N ALA A 597 -27.37 -45.81 -19.69
CA ALA A 597 -27.45 -45.55 -21.13
C ALA A 597 -28.88 -45.32 -21.68
N ALA A 598 -29.37 -44.08 -21.59
CA ALA A 598 -30.54 -43.60 -22.32
C ALA A 598 -30.15 -42.35 -23.12
N ALA A 599 -30.08 -42.48 -24.45
CA ALA A 599 -29.87 -41.35 -25.35
C ALA A 599 -31.20 -40.63 -25.59
N ALA A 600 -31.16 -39.30 -25.61
CA ALA A 600 -32.24 -38.45 -26.11
C ALA A 600 -31.63 -37.39 -27.03
N GLU A 601 -31.67 -37.64 -28.34
CA GLU A 601 -31.48 -36.60 -29.34
C GLU A 601 -32.66 -35.62 -29.25
N VAL A 602 -32.40 -34.31 -29.12
CA VAL A 602 -33.40 -33.29 -29.41
C VAL A 602 -32.77 -32.24 -30.32
N SER A 603 -33.09 -32.36 -31.60
CA SER A 603 -32.87 -31.31 -32.59
C SER A 603 -33.86 -30.16 -32.36
N MET A 604 -33.36 -28.93 -32.24
CA MET A 604 -34.18 -27.71 -32.32
C MET A 604 -33.54 -26.72 -33.29
N SER A 605 -34.25 -26.45 -34.38
CA SER A 605 -33.91 -25.37 -35.32
C SER A 605 -34.29 -24.02 -34.70
N GLY A 606 -33.46 -22.99 -34.92
CA GLY A 606 -33.69 -21.65 -34.39
C GLY A 606 -34.83 -20.87 -35.07
N PRO A 607 -34.93 -19.57 -34.75
CA PRO A 607 -34.92 -18.58 -35.83
C PRO A 607 -33.92 -17.43 -35.57
N ASP A 608 -33.54 -16.76 -36.66
CA ASP A 608 -32.71 -15.55 -36.68
C ASP A 608 -33.15 -14.50 -35.65
N GLN A 609 -32.19 -13.97 -34.89
CA GLN A 609 -32.22 -12.57 -34.46
C GLN A 609 -30.92 -11.89 -34.87
N THR A 610 -31.07 -10.88 -35.72
CA THR A 610 -30.00 -9.99 -36.15
C THR A 610 -29.59 -9.09 -34.99
N ALA A 611 -28.60 -9.53 -34.21
CA ALA A 611 -27.93 -8.66 -33.26
C ALA A 611 -26.92 -7.79 -34.02
N THR A 612 -27.16 -6.49 -34.08
CA THR A 612 -26.15 -5.51 -34.51
C THR A 612 -25.08 -5.48 -33.43
N GLN A 613 -23.94 -6.13 -33.67
CA GLN A 613 -22.73 -5.89 -32.90
C GLN A 613 -22.31 -4.42 -33.11
N PRO A 614 -21.97 -3.68 -32.05
CA PRO A 614 -21.08 -2.54 -32.22
C PRO A 614 -19.68 -3.10 -32.50
N ASP A 615 -19.17 -2.87 -33.71
CA ASP A 615 -17.76 -3.13 -34.04
C ASP A 615 -16.89 -2.16 -33.24
N THR A 616 -16.58 -2.50 -31.99
CA THR A 616 -15.42 -1.95 -31.27
C THR A 616 -14.20 -2.75 -31.68
N THR A 617 -13.71 -2.49 -32.89
CA THR A 617 -12.42 -2.98 -33.37
C THR A 617 -11.33 -2.51 -32.40
N THR A 618 -10.63 -3.45 -31.77
CA THR A 618 -9.35 -3.21 -31.11
C THR A 618 -8.46 -2.38 -32.05
N PRO A 619 -7.83 -1.29 -31.61
CA PRO A 619 -6.98 -0.47 -32.47
C PRO A 619 -5.91 -1.36 -33.08
N THR A 620 -5.79 -1.32 -34.42
CA THR A 620 -4.87 -2.16 -35.16
C THR A 620 -3.42 -1.80 -34.82
N PHE A 621 -2.47 -2.65 -35.20
CA PHE A 621 -1.04 -2.32 -35.06
C PHE A 621 -0.74 -0.96 -35.72
N GLU A 622 -1.35 -0.74 -36.88
CA GLU A 622 -1.26 0.48 -37.68
C GLU A 622 -1.78 1.69 -36.87
N ASP A 623 -2.99 1.60 -36.30
CA ASP A 623 -3.58 2.68 -35.49
C ASP A 623 -2.72 3.03 -34.26
N ARG A 624 -2.20 2.02 -33.56
CA ARG A 624 -1.36 2.24 -32.35
C ARG A 624 -0.01 2.88 -32.70
N VAL A 625 0.64 2.40 -33.75
CA VAL A 625 1.95 2.90 -34.16
C VAL A 625 1.87 4.31 -34.74
N GLU A 626 0.86 4.62 -35.55
CA GLU A 626 0.64 5.99 -36.04
C GLU A 626 0.40 6.94 -34.86
N THR A 627 -0.41 6.54 -33.87
CA THR A 627 -0.64 7.32 -32.64
C THR A 627 0.65 7.63 -31.87
N HIS A 628 1.52 6.64 -31.64
CA HIS A 628 2.76 6.87 -30.90
C HIS A 628 3.79 7.69 -31.70
N LEU A 629 3.86 7.53 -33.02
CA LEU A 629 4.76 8.33 -33.87
C LEU A 629 4.31 9.80 -33.96
N ASP A 630 3.00 10.05 -34.12
CA ASP A 630 2.44 11.40 -34.19
C ASP A 630 2.56 12.17 -32.85
N SER A 631 2.46 11.46 -31.72
CA SER A 631 2.68 12.02 -30.38
C SER A 631 4.17 12.17 -29.99
N GLY A 632 5.10 11.63 -30.79
CA GLY A 632 6.54 11.67 -30.49
C GLY A 632 7.02 10.64 -29.44
N ASN A 633 6.20 9.66 -29.08
CA ASN A 633 6.53 8.60 -28.14
C ASN A 633 7.29 7.46 -28.86
N TYR A 634 8.51 7.79 -29.33
CA TYR A 634 9.35 6.90 -30.14
C TYR A 634 9.71 5.58 -29.46
N ASP A 635 9.83 5.57 -28.13
CA ASP A 635 10.03 4.35 -27.33
C ASP A 635 8.81 3.42 -27.42
N ALA A 636 7.60 3.96 -27.24
CA ALA A 636 6.36 3.19 -27.36
C ALA A 636 6.18 2.67 -28.80
N ALA A 637 6.48 3.48 -29.82
CA ALA A 637 6.45 3.04 -31.21
C ALA A 637 7.42 1.87 -31.48
N ALA A 638 8.64 1.91 -30.91
CA ALA A 638 9.61 0.81 -31.01
C ALA A 638 9.18 -0.45 -30.24
N MET A 639 8.54 -0.30 -29.08
CA MET A 639 7.99 -1.43 -28.32
C MET A 639 6.83 -2.12 -29.06
N VAL A 640 5.87 -1.35 -29.59
CA VAL A 640 4.76 -1.90 -30.38
C VAL A 640 5.28 -2.57 -31.66
N ALA A 641 6.30 -2.00 -32.32
CA ALA A 641 6.97 -2.62 -33.47
C ALA A 641 7.58 -3.99 -33.13
N TYR A 642 8.22 -4.13 -31.97
CA TYR A 642 8.78 -5.41 -31.51
C TYR A 642 7.71 -6.44 -31.16
N THR A 643 6.67 -6.07 -30.40
CA THR A 643 5.57 -6.99 -30.07
C THR A 643 4.93 -7.56 -31.33
N ALA A 644 4.64 -6.73 -32.34
CA ALA A 644 4.02 -7.19 -33.58
C ALA A 644 4.89 -8.14 -34.41
N VAL A 645 6.22 -8.03 -34.32
CA VAL A 645 7.17 -8.98 -34.93
C VAL A 645 7.30 -10.26 -34.10
N HIS A 646 7.29 -10.14 -32.78
CA HIS A 646 7.27 -11.26 -31.85
C HIS A 646 6.02 -12.15 -32.07
N ASP A 647 4.83 -11.56 -32.16
CA ASP A 647 3.57 -12.28 -32.38
C ASP A 647 3.55 -13.01 -33.72
N ALA A 648 4.04 -12.35 -34.78
CA ALA A 648 4.18 -12.96 -36.10
C ALA A 648 5.17 -14.16 -36.09
N LEU A 649 6.23 -14.09 -35.28
CA LEU A 649 7.19 -15.19 -35.09
C LEU A 649 6.63 -16.31 -34.20
N ALA A 650 5.90 -15.98 -33.13
CA ALA A 650 5.26 -16.95 -32.24
C ALA A 650 4.22 -17.78 -33.01
N ALA A 651 3.35 -17.13 -33.78
CA ALA A 651 2.34 -17.78 -34.62
C ALA A 651 2.95 -18.69 -35.72
N LYS A 652 4.09 -18.29 -36.29
CA LYS A 652 4.73 -19.00 -37.41
C LYS A 652 5.66 -20.14 -37.00
N ASN A 653 6.40 -19.98 -35.90
CA ASN A 653 7.49 -20.87 -35.50
C ASN A 653 7.23 -21.60 -34.16
N GLY A 654 6.16 -21.28 -33.42
CA GLY A 654 5.87 -21.90 -32.12
C GLY A 654 6.91 -21.58 -31.04
N LEU A 655 7.61 -20.44 -31.17
CA LEU A 655 8.52 -19.92 -30.17
C LEU A 655 7.68 -19.36 -29.02
N GLY A 656 7.54 -20.16 -27.95
CA GLY A 656 6.62 -19.85 -26.84
C GLY A 656 7.09 -18.70 -25.94
N GLU A 657 6.14 -18.22 -25.14
CA GLU A 657 6.31 -17.17 -24.11
C GLU A 657 7.54 -17.41 -23.22
N GLY A 658 8.26 -16.33 -22.90
CA GLY A 658 9.43 -16.36 -22.01
C GLY A 658 10.80 -16.44 -22.70
N VAL A 659 10.91 -16.16 -24.00
CA VAL A 659 12.20 -15.85 -24.65
C VAL A 659 12.60 -14.40 -24.43
N THR A 660 13.89 -14.17 -24.14
CA THR A 660 14.45 -12.82 -24.21
C THR A 660 14.55 -12.32 -25.65
N HIS A 661 14.56 -11.00 -25.86
CA HIS A 661 14.61 -10.39 -27.21
C HIS A 661 15.86 -10.80 -28.02
N TRP A 662 17.01 -10.98 -27.36
CA TRP A 662 18.22 -11.52 -28.00
C TRP A 662 18.14 -13.04 -28.28
N GLU A 663 17.46 -13.82 -27.44
CA GLU A 663 17.17 -15.23 -27.75
C GLU A 663 16.17 -15.38 -28.89
N LEU A 664 15.21 -14.46 -29.05
CA LEU A 664 14.31 -14.42 -30.20
C LEU A 664 15.12 -14.25 -31.50
N LEU A 665 16.09 -13.34 -31.52
CA LEU A 665 17.01 -13.15 -32.65
C LEU A 665 17.85 -14.40 -32.90
N GLN A 666 18.43 -15.01 -31.86
CA GLN A 666 19.21 -16.23 -32.00
C GLN A 666 18.37 -17.41 -32.53
N ARG A 667 17.20 -17.68 -31.94
CA ARG A 667 16.32 -18.80 -32.34
C ARG A 667 15.73 -18.57 -33.74
N SER A 668 15.44 -17.33 -34.14
CA SER A 668 15.02 -17.01 -35.51
C SER A 668 16.08 -17.38 -36.54
N ARG A 669 17.36 -17.14 -36.22
CA ARG A 669 18.50 -17.55 -37.06
C ARG A 669 18.66 -19.08 -37.11
N GLU A 670 18.43 -19.77 -36.00
CA GLU A 670 18.48 -21.25 -35.91
C GLU A 670 17.30 -21.93 -36.63
N HIS A 671 16.12 -21.30 -36.65
CA HIS A 671 14.92 -21.77 -37.35
C HIS A 671 14.87 -21.38 -38.85
N GLY A 672 15.91 -20.73 -39.38
CA GLY A 672 16.06 -20.52 -40.83
C GLY A 672 15.29 -19.33 -41.41
N VAL A 673 15.04 -18.29 -40.61
CA VAL A 673 14.56 -16.99 -41.12
C VAL A 673 15.58 -16.42 -42.14
N PRO A 674 15.16 -15.93 -43.32
CA PRO A 674 16.07 -15.39 -44.34
C PRO A 674 16.96 -14.25 -43.84
N GLU A 675 18.20 -14.12 -44.34
CA GLU A 675 19.16 -13.09 -43.88
C GLU A 675 18.61 -11.64 -44.00
N GLU A 676 17.78 -11.37 -45.00
CA GLU A 676 17.08 -10.09 -45.19
C GLU A 676 16.09 -9.81 -44.05
N GLN A 677 15.30 -10.82 -43.64
CA GLN A 677 14.37 -10.74 -42.51
C GLN A 677 15.11 -10.75 -41.16
N MET A 678 16.28 -11.39 -41.07
CA MET A 678 17.14 -11.33 -39.88
C MET A 678 17.68 -9.93 -39.64
N THR A 679 18.04 -9.20 -40.69
CA THR A 679 18.50 -7.79 -40.59
C THR A 679 17.37 -6.87 -40.13
N ALA A 680 16.15 -7.13 -40.61
CA ALA A 680 14.95 -6.43 -40.14
C ALA A 680 14.66 -6.71 -38.67
N LEU A 681 14.70 -7.98 -38.25
CA LEU A 681 14.50 -8.39 -36.86
C LEU A 681 15.56 -7.80 -35.92
N GLU A 682 16.84 -7.77 -36.33
CA GLU A 682 17.93 -7.15 -35.56
C GLU A 682 17.69 -5.64 -35.36
N THR A 683 17.24 -4.93 -36.42
CA THR A 683 16.87 -3.50 -36.32
C THR A 683 15.75 -3.25 -35.29
N VAL A 684 14.73 -4.12 -35.26
CA VAL A 684 13.58 -4.02 -34.34
C VAL A 684 13.99 -4.38 -32.90
N VAL A 685 14.79 -5.43 -32.73
CA VAL A 685 15.31 -5.86 -31.41
C VAL A 685 16.21 -4.81 -30.78
N GLU A 686 17.12 -4.18 -31.55
CA GLU A 686 17.99 -3.13 -31.00
C GLU A 686 17.22 -1.84 -30.65
N ALA A 687 16.16 -1.50 -31.41
CA ALA A 687 15.29 -0.38 -31.09
C ALA A 687 14.46 -0.66 -29.82
N PHE A 688 13.93 -1.88 -29.68
CA PHE A 688 13.26 -2.33 -28.46
C PHE A 688 14.18 -2.33 -27.25
N GLU A 689 15.40 -2.86 -27.36
CA GLU A 689 16.36 -2.86 -26.25
C GLU A 689 16.68 -1.43 -25.80
N THR A 690 16.80 -0.50 -26.75
CA THR A 690 16.99 0.92 -26.46
C THR A 690 15.76 1.48 -25.73
N ALA A 691 14.54 1.30 -26.24
CA ALA A 691 13.30 1.79 -25.63
C ALA A 691 13.04 1.22 -24.22
N ALA A 692 13.33 -0.06 -24.01
CA ALA A 692 12.98 -0.77 -22.79
C ALA A 692 14.07 -0.73 -21.70
N PHE A 693 15.34 -0.50 -22.06
CA PHE A 693 16.48 -0.63 -21.13
C PHE A 693 17.56 0.45 -21.23
N ALA A 694 17.57 1.34 -22.24
CA ALA A 694 18.54 2.43 -22.29
C ALA A 694 18.10 3.64 -21.45
N PRO A 695 19.03 4.42 -20.88
CA PRO A 695 18.74 5.65 -20.14
C PRO A 695 18.38 6.86 -21.04
N SER A 696 18.16 6.63 -22.33
CA SER A 696 17.87 7.63 -23.35
C SER A 696 16.88 7.05 -24.36
N SER A 697 15.87 7.82 -24.73
CA SER A 697 14.86 7.40 -25.70
C SER A 697 15.46 7.04 -27.07
N VAL A 698 14.74 6.19 -27.80
CA VAL A 698 15.03 5.81 -29.18
C VAL A 698 14.99 7.05 -30.07
N ASP A 699 16.06 7.23 -30.86
CA ASP A 699 16.14 8.27 -31.89
C ASP A 699 14.94 8.15 -32.86
N PRO A 700 14.29 9.27 -33.27
CA PRO A 700 13.10 9.24 -34.12
C PRO A 700 13.26 8.41 -35.38
N ALA A 701 14.40 8.55 -36.08
CA ALA A 701 14.66 7.82 -37.32
C ALA A 701 14.92 6.32 -37.07
N ARG A 702 15.33 5.94 -35.85
CA ARG A 702 15.51 4.55 -35.41
C ARG A 702 14.19 3.90 -35.03
N ALA A 703 13.27 4.64 -34.40
CA ALA A 703 11.91 4.17 -34.12
C ALA A 703 11.09 4.01 -35.41
N GLU A 704 11.10 5.01 -36.30
CA GLU A 704 10.48 4.92 -37.62
C GLU A 704 11.05 3.75 -38.44
N ALA A 705 12.37 3.52 -38.39
CA ALA A 705 12.99 2.37 -39.06
C ALA A 705 12.56 1.03 -38.44
N ALA A 706 12.41 0.92 -37.12
CA ALA A 706 11.92 -0.29 -36.48
C ALA A 706 10.45 -0.57 -36.86
N VAL A 707 9.61 0.45 -36.86
CA VAL A 707 8.21 0.39 -37.32
C VAL A 707 8.12 -0.08 -38.78
N GLU A 708 8.89 0.51 -39.69
CA GLU A 708 8.84 0.14 -41.10
C GLU A 708 9.35 -1.30 -41.32
N ARG A 709 10.38 -1.72 -40.57
CA ARG A 709 10.86 -3.11 -40.59
C ARG A 709 9.84 -4.09 -40.04
N ALA A 710 9.05 -3.70 -39.03
CA ALA A 710 7.92 -4.50 -38.55
C ALA A 710 6.79 -4.64 -39.59
N ARG A 711 6.48 -3.56 -40.34
CA ARG A 711 5.55 -3.60 -41.49
C ARG A 711 6.07 -4.51 -42.61
N GLU A 712 7.35 -4.38 -43.00
CA GLU A 712 8.01 -5.27 -43.97
C GLU A 712 7.99 -6.73 -43.51
N PHE A 713 8.20 -6.98 -42.22
CA PHE A 713 8.21 -8.33 -41.65
C PHE A 713 6.81 -8.99 -41.69
N ARG A 714 5.76 -8.24 -41.31
CA ARG A 714 4.37 -8.73 -41.35
C ARG A 714 3.86 -8.92 -42.78
N SER A 715 4.15 -7.98 -43.69
CA SER A 715 3.71 -8.05 -45.10
C SER A 715 4.40 -9.15 -45.92
N ASN A 716 5.63 -9.54 -45.58
CA ASN A 716 6.30 -10.73 -46.14
C ASN A 716 5.89 -12.05 -45.44
N GLY A 717 4.85 -12.01 -44.58
CA GLY A 717 4.35 -13.15 -43.80
C GLY A 717 3.24 -13.97 -44.46
N ASP A 718 2.41 -13.35 -45.31
CA ASP A 718 1.15 -13.92 -45.84
C ASP A 718 1.30 -14.72 -47.16
N PRO A 719 0.44 -15.73 -47.31
CA PRO A 719 -0.38 -15.92 -48.51
C PRO A 719 -1.89 -15.75 -48.27
#